data_AF-A0A971T301-F1
#
_entry.id   AF-A0A971T301-F1
#
_cell.length_a   1.000
_cell.length_b   1.000
_cell.length_c   1.000
_cell.angle_alpha   90.00
_cell.angle_beta   90.00
_cell.angle_gamma   90.00
#
_symmetry.space_group_name_H-M   'P 1'
#
loop_
_entity.id
_entity.type
_entity.pdbx_description
1 polymer ?
#
loop_
_entity_poly.entity_id
_entity_poly.type
_entity_poly.pdbx_seq_one_letter_code
_entity_poly.pdbx_strand_id
1 'polypeptide(L)'
;MYQVVKRDGKTVDFAISKIAAAITKAFDAQNKEYNPDIIDFLALKVTADYSSKIKDGRITVEEIQDSVESVLQRSGYEDVAKAYILYRKQREKMRYMKSALLDYKELVDSYVKINDWRVKENSTVTYSVGGLILSNSGAITANYWLSEIYDDEIAKAHRNADMHIHDLSMLTGYCAGWSLRQLIQDGLGGIAGKITSSPAKHLASLCNQMVNFLGIMQNEWAGAQAFSSFDTYLAAFVKADQLTYNQVKKAIESFIYGVNTPSRWGTQAPFSNITLDWVVPNDLRDQPAIVGGKEMDFTYGDCQKEMDMVNRAFIEIMVNGDANGRGFQYPIPTYSITRDFDWSDTENNRLLFEMTSKYGTPYFSNYINSDMEPSDVRSMCCRLRLDLRELRKKSGGFFGSGESTGSIGVVTINLPRIAYLAKDEEDFFRRLDKMMDVAARSLKVKRTTITRLLDEGLYPYTKRYLGTFDNHFSTIGLLGMNEAGLNAKWIGKDLTFPQTQEFAKKTLNHMRERLSDYQEQYGDLYNLEATPAESTAYRLAKHDKKNFPDIVTANEESGVPYYTNSSHLPVSFTDDIFEALDIQDRLQTLYTSGTVFHAFLGEKLPDWKAAAALVKKIAEKYTLPYYTMSPTYSVCSDHGYLRGERHECPKCGKKTETYSRITGYYRPVQNWNDGKAQEFKDRKLYEVDHSEIGSSKSEEPKITGAAEIRVAPPVSDPGTLKSRSKALLFTTKTCPNCKMAKQILDSGNVQYEVVDAEEHAAICREYQVSRAPTLVIVDDDRVSTISNISNIKQFVKG
;
A
#
# COMPACT_ATOMS: atom_id res chain seq x y z
N MET A 1 39.38 -31.04 -21.65
CA MET A 1 38.92 -31.51 -20.32
C MET A 1 37.87 -30.51 -19.84
N TYR A 2 36.72 -30.95 -19.33
CA TYR A 2 35.65 -30.04 -18.91
C TYR A 2 35.82 -29.58 -17.45
N GLN A 3 35.25 -28.42 -17.11
CA GLN A 3 35.34 -27.82 -15.78
C GLN A 3 34.02 -27.89 -15.02
N VAL A 4 34.12 -28.04 -13.70
CA VAL A 4 32.99 -28.05 -12.77
C VAL A 4 32.79 -26.65 -12.21
N VAL A 5 31.62 -26.07 -12.46
CA VAL A 5 31.17 -24.80 -11.87
C VAL A 5 30.65 -25.10 -10.46
N LYS A 6 31.32 -24.57 -9.44
CA LYS A 6 30.85 -24.63 -8.06
C LYS A 6 29.74 -23.60 -7.81
N ARG A 7 28.99 -23.85 -6.73
CA ARG A 7 27.94 -22.96 -6.17
C ARG A 7 28.40 -21.53 -5.88
N ASP A 8 29.70 -21.29 -5.66
CA ASP A 8 30.31 -19.97 -5.46
C ASP A 8 30.79 -19.30 -6.77
N GLY A 9 30.37 -19.83 -7.93
CA GLY A 9 30.75 -19.36 -9.27
C GLY A 9 32.16 -19.77 -9.71
N LYS A 10 32.99 -20.33 -8.82
CA LYS A 10 34.35 -20.74 -9.16
C LYS A 10 34.36 -22.00 -10.01
N THR A 11 35.08 -21.96 -11.13
CA THR A 11 35.40 -23.17 -11.90
C THR A 11 36.56 -23.92 -11.27
N VAL A 12 36.52 -25.25 -11.33
CA VAL A 12 37.63 -26.14 -11.01
C VAL A 12 37.68 -27.29 -12.01
N ASP A 13 38.84 -27.89 -12.20
CA ASP A 13 38.97 -29.04 -13.10
C ASP A 13 38.21 -30.27 -12.56
N PHE A 14 37.67 -31.04 -13.49
CA PHE A 14 36.93 -32.26 -13.18
C PHE A 14 37.84 -33.35 -12.58
N ALA A 15 37.34 -34.02 -11.54
CA ALA A 15 38.03 -35.15 -10.90
C ALA A 15 37.02 -36.23 -10.50
N ILE A 16 37.01 -37.36 -11.23
CA ILE A 16 36.09 -38.49 -11.00
C ILE A 16 36.21 -39.08 -9.59
N SER A 17 37.40 -39.02 -8.99
CA SER A 17 37.65 -39.46 -7.60
C SER A 17 36.78 -38.74 -6.57
N LYS A 18 36.29 -37.52 -6.85
CA LYS A 18 35.34 -36.80 -5.98
C LYS A 18 33.91 -37.36 -6.08
N ILE A 19 33.54 -37.95 -7.21
CA ILE A 19 32.27 -38.67 -7.37
C ILE A 19 32.36 -40.00 -6.65
N ALA A 20 33.41 -40.79 -6.92
CA ALA A 20 33.68 -42.06 -6.23
C ALA A 20 33.63 -41.89 -4.70
N ALA A 21 34.43 -40.97 -4.14
CA ALA A 21 34.47 -40.70 -2.70
C ALA A 21 33.15 -40.14 -2.11
N ALA A 22 32.25 -39.60 -2.93
CA ALA A 22 30.91 -39.19 -2.48
C ALA A 22 29.92 -40.36 -2.49
N ILE A 23 30.08 -41.31 -3.41
CA ILE A 23 29.33 -42.57 -3.46
C ILE A 23 29.77 -43.49 -2.32
N THR A 24 31.07 -43.69 -2.11
CA THR A 24 31.64 -44.47 -0.98
C THR A 24 30.99 -44.09 0.34
N LYS A 25 30.98 -42.77 0.65
CA LYS A 25 30.40 -42.24 1.89
C LYS A 25 28.91 -42.50 2.05
N ALA A 26 28.17 -42.67 0.96
CA ALA A 26 26.75 -43.02 1.01
C ALA A 26 26.55 -44.52 1.28
N PHE A 27 27.43 -45.39 0.77
CA PHE A 27 27.47 -46.81 1.13
C PHE A 27 27.89 -47.00 2.60
N ASP A 28 28.96 -46.33 3.03
CA ASP A 28 29.42 -46.31 4.43
C ASP A 28 28.29 -45.88 5.38
N ALA A 29 27.57 -44.80 5.04
CA ALA A 29 26.47 -44.28 5.85
C ALA A 29 25.26 -45.22 5.94
N GLN A 30 25.21 -46.30 5.16
CA GLN A 30 24.19 -47.36 5.24
C GLN A 30 24.77 -48.71 5.72
N ASN A 31 26.05 -48.75 6.14
CA ASN A 31 26.79 -49.98 6.47
C ASN A 31 26.67 -51.06 5.37
N LYS A 32 26.64 -50.64 4.10
CA LYS A 32 26.43 -51.54 2.96
C LYS A 32 27.77 -51.96 2.38
N GLU A 33 28.05 -53.26 2.33
CA GLU A 33 29.29 -53.76 1.73
C GLU A 33 29.39 -53.40 0.24
N TYR A 34 30.60 -53.05 -0.19
CA TYR A 34 30.92 -52.75 -1.58
C TYR A 34 32.34 -53.20 -1.92
N ASN A 35 32.56 -53.62 -3.17
CA ASN A 35 33.90 -53.70 -3.76
C ASN A 35 34.26 -52.31 -4.34
N PRO A 36 35.49 -51.79 -4.14
CA PRO A 36 36.01 -50.62 -4.86
C PRO A 36 35.67 -50.57 -6.36
N ASP A 37 35.76 -51.70 -7.08
CA ASP A 37 35.42 -51.80 -8.51
C ASP A 37 33.98 -51.36 -8.82
N ILE A 38 33.05 -51.62 -7.89
CA ILE A 38 31.63 -51.21 -8.01
C ILE A 38 31.49 -49.70 -7.84
N ILE A 39 32.25 -49.09 -6.93
CA ILE A 39 32.26 -47.64 -6.71
C ILE A 39 32.80 -46.92 -7.94
N ASP A 40 33.90 -47.39 -8.51
CA ASP A 40 34.49 -46.81 -9.72
C ASP A 40 33.59 -47.00 -10.94
N PHE A 41 32.94 -48.16 -11.08
CA PHE A 41 31.94 -48.40 -12.13
C PHE A 41 30.71 -47.48 -11.99
N LEU A 42 30.21 -47.26 -10.77
CA LEU A 42 29.13 -46.30 -10.50
C LEU A 42 29.56 -44.87 -10.81
N ALA A 43 30.77 -44.47 -10.42
CA ALA A 43 31.30 -43.15 -10.74
C ALA A 43 31.44 -42.93 -12.26
N LEU A 44 31.89 -43.94 -13.01
CA LEU A 44 31.92 -43.92 -14.47
C LEU A 44 30.52 -43.79 -15.07
N LYS A 45 29.53 -44.57 -14.59
CA LYS A 45 28.12 -44.43 -14.99
C LYS A 45 27.57 -43.02 -14.76
N VAL A 46 27.93 -42.36 -13.65
CA VAL A 46 27.56 -40.96 -13.39
C VAL A 46 28.16 -40.03 -14.45
N THR A 47 29.42 -40.23 -14.85
CA THR A 47 30.03 -39.44 -15.92
C THR A 47 29.35 -39.63 -17.29
N ALA A 48 28.79 -40.82 -17.54
CA ALA A 48 27.97 -41.07 -18.72
C ALA A 48 26.59 -40.39 -18.64
N ASP A 49 25.88 -40.47 -17.51
CA ASP A 49 24.53 -39.87 -17.34
C ASP A 49 24.53 -38.34 -17.48
N TYR A 50 25.56 -37.64 -16.97
CA TYR A 50 25.65 -36.18 -17.14
C TYR A 50 26.31 -35.72 -18.45
N SER A 51 26.85 -36.62 -19.28
CA SER A 51 27.64 -36.23 -20.47
C SER A 51 26.90 -35.26 -21.40
N SER A 52 25.59 -35.45 -21.59
CA SER A 52 24.71 -34.61 -22.40
C SER A 52 24.33 -33.27 -21.75
N LYS A 53 24.63 -33.08 -20.46
CA LYS A 53 24.35 -31.86 -19.67
C LYS A 53 25.50 -30.84 -19.76
N ILE A 54 26.67 -31.25 -20.25
CA ILE A 54 27.85 -30.37 -20.42
C ILE A 54 27.56 -29.31 -21.50
N LYS A 55 27.68 -28.04 -21.15
CA LYS A 55 27.53 -26.89 -22.07
C LYS A 55 28.77 -26.03 -22.02
N ASP A 56 29.30 -25.63 -23.17
CA ASP A 56 30.49 -24.78 -23.31
C ASP A 56 31.71 -25.29 -22.50
N GLY A 57 31.87 -26.61 -22.42
CA GLY A 57 32.93 -27.27 -21.64
C GLY A 57 32.77 -27.18 -20.12
N ARG A 58 31.58 -26.79 -19.63
CA ARG A 58 31.24 -26.61 -18.21
C ARG A 58 30.06 -27.49 -17.80
N ILE A 59 30.03 -27.83 -16.51
CA ILE A 59 28.91 -28.52 -15.85
C ILE A 59 28.80 -28.03 -14.40
N THR A 60 27.60 -27.90 -13.86
CA THR A 60 27.39 -27.49 -12.46
C THR A 60 27.60 -28.67 -11.49
N VAL A 61 27.90 -28.36 -10.22
CA VAL A 61 27.91 -29.37 -9.15
C VAL A 61 26.54 -30.03 -9.03
N GLU A 62 25.46 -29.26 -9.15
CA GLU A 62 24.06 -29.67 -9.14
C GLU A 62 23.80 -30.82 -10.13
N GLU A 63 24.08 -30.59 -11.41
CA GLU A 63 23.86 -31.57 -12.48
C GLU A 63 24.64 -32.88 -12.24
N ILE A 64 25.85 -32.80 -11.67
CA ILE A 64 26.61 -33.99 -11.26
C ILE A 64 25.90 -34.71 -10.10
N GLN A 65 25.44 -33.99 -9.08
CA GLN A 65 24.78 -34.60 -7.90
C GLN A 65 23.44 -35.25 -8.25
N ASP A 66 22.65 -34.63 -9.13
CA ASP A 66 21.38 -35.19 -9.64
C ASP A 66 21.64 -36.49 -10.44
N SER A 67 22.78 -36.55 -11.13
CA SER A 67 23.21 -37.74 -11.88
C SER A 67 23.71 -38.86 -10.98
N VAL A 68 24.34 -38.53 -9.84
CA VAL A 68 24.68 -39.52 -8.78
C VAL A 68 23.41 -40.17 -8.23
N GLU A 69 22.39 -39.38 -7.91
CA GLU A 69 21.09 -39.88 -7.43
C GLU A 69 20.41 -40.80 -8.46
N SER A 70 20.28 -40.32 -9.70
CA SER A 70 19.73 -41.08 -10.84
C SER A 70 20.43 -42.43 -11.04
N VAL A 71 21.76 -42.46 -11.03
CA VAL A 71 22.54 -43.69 -11.26
C VAL A 71 22.46 -44.66 -10.08
N LEU A 72 22.42 -44.17 -8.83
CA LEU A 72 22.25 -45.03 -7.66
C LEU A 72 20.88 -45.71 -7.64
N GLN A 73 19.80 -44.95 -7.91
CA GLN A 73 18.44 -45.51 -8.03
C GLN A 73 18.37 -46.56 -9.15
N ARG A 74 18.80 -46.20 -10.38
CA ARG A 74 18.77 -47.12 -11.54
C ARG A 74 19.69 -48.34 -11.42
N SER A 75 20.66 -48.31 -10.51
CA SER A 75 21.58 -49.44 -10.27
C SER A 75 21.19 -50.30 -9.07
N GLY A 76 19.98 -50.13 -8.51
CA GLY A 76 19.45 -50.96 -7.42
C GLY A 76 19.90 -50.55 -6.01
N TYR A 77 20.48 -49.36 -5.85
CA TYR A 77 20.96 -48.83 -4.57
C TYR A 77 20.05 -47.71 -4.04
N GLU A 78 18.73 -47.97 -3.96
CA GLU A 78 17.73 -46.98 -3.53
C GLU A 78 17.94 -46.47 -2.09
N ASP A 79 18.42 -47.33 -1.21
CA ASP A 79 18.78 -47.01 0.19
C ASP A 79 19.97 -46.05 0.25
N VAL A 80 21.03 -46.34 -0.49
CA VAL A 80 22.21 -45.47 -0.66
C VAL A 80 21.81 -44.15 -1.32
N ALA A 81 20.92 -44.17 -2.31
CA ALA A 81 20.39 -42.96 -2.95
C ALA A 81 19.63 -42.09 -1.93
N LYS A 82 18.73 -42.67 -1.12
CA LYS A 82 18.02 -41.96 -0.04
C LYS A 82 18.99 -41.35 0.97
N ALA A 83 20.03 -42.09 1.39
CA ALA A 83 21.07 -41.57 2.28
C ALA A 83 21.85 -40.39 1.65
N TYR A 84 22.20 -40.49 0.36
CA TYR A 84 22.85 -39.42 -0.40
C TYR A 84 21.98 -38.15 -0.49
N ILE A 85 20.70 -38.30 -0.81
CA ILE A 85 19.71 -37.21 -0.86
C ILE A 85 19.57 -36.53 0.50
N LEU A 86 19.39 -37.31 1.57
CA LEU A 86 19.26 -36.80 2.94
C LEU A 86 20.51 -36.04 3.37
N TYR A 87 21.70 -36.58 3.10
CA TYR A 87 22.97 -35.92 3.39
C TYR A 87 23.18 -34.64 2.55
N ARG A 88 22.77 -34.62 1.28
CA ARG A 88 22.76 -33.41 0.43
C ARG A 88 21.88 -32.33 1.06
N LYS A 89 20.64 -32.68 1.44
CA LYS A 89 19.66 -31.80 2.08
C LYS A 89 20.13 -31.30 3.45
N GLN A 90 20.81 -32.14 4.24
CA GLN A 90 21.39 -31.75 5.52
C GLN A 90 22.62 -30.84 5.37
N ARG A 91 23.49 -31.11 4.37
CA ARG A 91 24.62 -30.23 4.00
C ARG A 91 24.15 -28.89 3.43
N GLU A 92 23.06 -28.89 2.70
CA GLU A 92 22.37 -27.69 2.22
C GLU A 92 21.82 -26.88 3.39
N LYS A 93 21.04 -27.50 4.29
CA LYS A 93 20.57 -26.86 5.53
C LYS A 93 21.71 -26.33 6.39
N MET A 94 22.81 -27.07 6.58
CA MET A 94 23.99 -26.59 7.32
C MET A 94 24.71 -25.43 6.63
N ARG A 95 24.80 -25.42 5.30
CA ARG A 95 25.36 -24.26 4.56
C ARG A 95 24.45 -23.05 4.67
N TYR A 96 23.14 -23.27 4.61
CA TYR A 96 22.14 -22.23 4.76
C TYR A 96 22.17 -21.63 6.18
N MET A 97 22.24 -22.47 7.21
CA MET A 97 22.51 -22.06 8.59
C MET A 97 23.83 -21.29 8.73
N LYS A 98 24.87 -21.60 7.93
CA LYS A 98 26.14 -20.86 7.95
C LYS A 98 26.08 -19.50 7.23
N SER A 99 25.17 -19.31 6.28
CA SER A 99 24.82 -17.99 5.74
C SER A 99 23.78 -17.22 6.57
N ALA A 100 22.98 -17.93 7.37
CA ALA A 100 22.00 -17.37 8.30
C ALA A 100 22.57 -17.10 9.70
N LEU A 101 23.80 -17.58 9.97
CA LEU A 101 24.62 -17.15 11.10
C LEU A 101 25.03 -15.69 10.88
N LEU A 102 24.14 -14.79 11.30
CA LEU A 102 24.43 -13.37 11.50
C LEU A 102 25.73 -13.25 12.30
N ASP A 103 26.72 -12.55 11.73
CA ASP A 103 27.85 -12.08 12.51
C ASP A 103 27.31 -10.99 13.46
N TYR A 104 27.01 -11.39 14.69
CA TYR A 104 26.47 -10.51 15.72
C TYR A 104 27.44 -9.36 16.06
N LYS A 105 28.74 -9.54 15.83
CA LYS A 105 29.73 -8.48 16.00
C LYS A 105 29.62 -7.47 14.87
N GLU A 106 29.53 -7.92 13.61
CA GLU A 106 29.31 -7.03 12.47
C GLU A 106 27.98 -6.26 12.60
N LEU A 107 26.91 -6.93 13.01
CA LEU A 107 25.60 -6.32 13.23
C LEU A 107 25.68 -5.18 14.26
N VAL A 108 26.24 -5.43 15.44
CA VAL A 108 26.41 -4.42 16.50
C VAL A 108 27.38 -3.31 16.07
N ASP A 109 28.53 -3.65 15.49
CA ASP A 109 29.51 -2.67 15.00
C ASP A 109 28.92 -1.75 13.93
N SER A 110 28.08 -2.27 13.03
CA SER A 110 27.48 -1.49 11.94
C SER A 110 26.53 -0.39 12.45
N TYR A 111 25.77 -0.68 13.51
CA TYR A 111 24.91 0.29 14.17
C TYR A 111 25.72 1.28 15.02
N VAL A 112 26.60 0.79 15.90
CA VAL A 112 27.37 1.63 16.84
C VAL A 112 28.32 2.60 16.10
N LYS A 113 28.84 2.21 14.93
CA LYS A 113 29.74 3.05 14.12
C LYS A 113 28.99 3.86 13.05
N ILE A 114 27.67 3.68 12.90
CA ILE A 114 26.82 4.31 11.86
C ILE A 114 27.39 4.04 10.45
N ASN A 115 27.82 2.79 10.20
CA ASN A 115 28.49 2.39 8.95
C ASN A 115 27.53 1.80 7.91
N ASP A 116 26.28 1.46 8.27
CA ASP A 116 25.25 1.00 7.33
C ASP A 116 24.17 2.08 7.14
N TRP A 117 23.81 2.37 5.89
CA TRP A 117 22.71 3.25 5.53
C TRP A 117 21.37 2.75 6.11
N ARG A 118 21.25 1.45 6.42
CA ARG A 118 20.09 0.87 7.11
C ARG A 118 19.83 1.46 8.50
N VAL A 119 20.82 2.10 9.14
CA VAL A 119 20.58 2.88 10.38
C VAL A 119 19.58 4.02 10.14
N LYS A 120 19.43 4.49 8.90
CA LYS A 120 18.38 5.41 8.42
C LYS A 120 17.33 4.75 7.51
N GLU A 121 17.11 3.43 7.63
CA GLU A 121 16.04 2.74 6.87
C GLU A 121 14.64 3.26 7.26
N ASN A 122 14.49 3.74 8.50
CA ASN A 122 13.27 4.37 9.01
C ASN A 122 13.64 5.66 9.74
N SER A 123 13.23 6.81 9.21
CA SER A 123 13.56 8.16 9.71
C SER A 123 12.94 8.51 11.08
N THR A 124 12.11 7.61 11.65
CA THR A 124 11.57 7.73 13.01
C THR A 124 12.48 7.11 14.09
N VAL A 125 13.46 6.27 13.73
CA VAL A 125 14.42 5.68 14.68
C VAL A 125 15.51 6.69 15.02
N THR A 126 15.81 6.84 16.30
CA THR A 126 16.91 7.70 16.78
C THR A 126 18.07 6.84 17.27
N TYR A 127 19.32 7.26 17.01
CA TYR A 127 20.51 6.58 17.55
C TYR A 127 20.44 6.51 19.08
N SER A 128 20.22 5.30 19.60
CA SER A 128 19.90 5.07 21.01
C SER A 128 20.04 3.58 21.35
N VAL A 129 20.02 3.24 22.65
CA VAL A 129 19.95 1.84 23.10
C VAL A 129 18.67 1.16 22.62
N GLY A 130 17.54 1.86 22.59
CA GLY A 130 16.28 1.35 22.04
C GLY A 130 16.38 1.06 20.54
N GLY A 131 17.01 1.96 19.79
CA GLY A 131 17.27 1.79 18.35
C GLY A 131 18.22 0.62 18.05
N LEU A 132 19.22 0.38 18.91
CA LEU A 132 20.10 -0.80 18.80
C LEU A 132 19.33 -2.12 19.05
N ILE A 133 18.45 -2.16 20.06
CA ILE A 133 17.59 -3.32 20.33
C ILE A 133 16.67 -3.61 19.13
N LEU A 134 16.03 -2.57 18.59
CA LEU A 134 15.21 -2.66 17.37
C LEU A 134 16.00 -3.18 16.17
N SER A 135 17.18 -2.62 15.91
CA SER A 135 18.04 -3.01 14.78
C SER A 135 18.44 -4.48 14.86
N ASN A 136 18.91 -4.92 16.04
CA ASN A 136 19.34 -6.30 16.26
C ASN A 136 18.17 -7.30 16.14
N SER A 137 17.05 -7.02 16.83
CA SER A 137 15.85 -7.87 16.77
C SER A 137 15.26 -7.92 15.35
N GLY A 138 15.28 -6.79 14.65
CA GLY A 138 14.79 -6.67 13.28
C GLY A 138 15.60 -7.52 12.30
N ALA A 139 16.93 -7.46 12.35
CA ALA A 139 17.79 -8.26 11.49
C ALA A 139 17.65 -9.77 11.73
N ILE A 140 17.47 -10.21 12.98
CA ILE A 140 17.20 -11.62 13.32
C ILE A 140 15.85 -12.06 12.74
N THR A 141 14.80 -11.26 12.99
CA THR A 141 13.42 -11.57 12.55
C THR A 141 13.31 -11.61 11.02
N ALA A 142 13.98 -10.68 10.33
CA ALA A 142 13.98 -10.64 8.87
C ALA A 142 14.69 -11.85 8.25
N ASN A 143 15.76 -12.35 8.88
CA ASN A 143 16.37 -13.59 8.45
C ASN A 143 15.45 -14.79 8.69
N TYR A 144 14.80 -14.89 9.85
CA TYR A 144 13.84 -15.97 10.15
C TYR A 144 12.68 -16.03 9.14
N TRP A 145 12.10 -14.88 8.77
CA TRP A 145 11.13 -14.79 7.67
C TRP A 145 11.69 -15.37 6.36
N LEU A 146 12.87 -14.90 5.94
CA LEU A 146 13.50 -15.28 4.68
C LEU A 146 14.18 -16.67 4.73
N SER A 147 14.22 -17.36 5.88
CA SER A 147 14.93 -18.64 6.05
C SER A 147 14.04 -19.81 6.44
N GLU A 148 13.10 -19.62 7.36
CA GLU A 148 12.25 -20.71 7.86
C GLU A 148 10.78 -20.59 7.42
N ILE A 149 10.31 -19.40 7.03
CA ILE A 149 8.89 -19.18 6.68
C ILE A 149 8.67 -19.07 5.17
N TYR A 150 9.42 -18.21 4.48
CA TYR A 150 9.32 -18.04 3.03
C TYR A 150 10.17 -19.07 2.29
N ASP A 151 9.67 -19.53 1.14
CA ASP A 151 10.47 -20.36 0.24
C ASP A 151 11.53 -19.59 -0.52
N ASP A 152 12.40 -20.37 -1.15
CA ASP A 152 13.54 -19.94 -1.94
C ASP A 152 13.20 -18.89 -3.00
N GLU A 153 12.04 -18.95 -3.67
CA GLU A 153 11.71 -18.00 -4.74
C GLU A 153 11.29 -16.65 -4.15
N ILE A 154 10.43 -16.64 -3.14
CA ILE A 154 10.04 -15.42 -2.42
C ILE A 154 11.28 -14.75 -1.81
N ALA A 155 12.11 -15.55 -1.12
CA ALA A 155 13.27 -15.03 -0.43
C ALA A 155 14.34 -14.51 -1.41
N LYS A 156 14.53 -15.15 -2.57
CA LYS A 156 15.42 -14.66 -3.63
C LYS A 156 14.89 -13.38 -4.25
N ALA A 157 13.59 -13.29 -4.58
CA ALA A 157 13.00 -12.08 -5.17
C ALA A 157 13.19 -10.85 -4.26
N HIS A 158 13.02 -11.00 -2.94
CA HIS A 158 13.35 -9.94 -1.97
C HIS A 158 14.86 -9.61 -1.95
N ARG A 159 15.73 -10.62 -1.80
CA ARG A 159 17.19 -10.45 -1.65
C ARG A 159 17.85 -9.85 -2.89
N ASN A 160 17.40 -10.24 -4.07
CA ASN A 160 17.84 -9.71 -5.36
C ASN A 160 17.35 -8.27 -5.61
N ALA A 161 16.28 -7.85 -4.92
CA ALA A 161 15.54 -6.61 -5.13
C ALA A 161 14.63 -6.59 -6.39
N ASP A 162 14.13 -7.76 -6.79
CA ASP A 162 13.09 -7.90 -7.84
C ASP A 162 11.72 -7.42 -7.32
N MET A 163 11.50 -7.60 -6.01
CA MET A 163 10.44 -6.97 -5.23
C MET A 163 10.97 -6.61 -3.83
N HIS A 164 10.18 -5.88 -3.06
CA HIS A 164 10.46 -5.59 -1.65
C HIS A 164 9.29 -6.07 -0.79
N ILE A 165 9.61 -6.83 0.27
CA ILE A 165 8.64 -7.25 1.28
C ILE A 165 8.87 -6.33 2.47
N HIS A 166 7.84 -5.58 2.86
CA HIS A 166 7.95 -4.60 3.94
C HIS A 166 7.89 -5.25 5.33
N ASP A 167 8.49 -4.58 6.31
CA ASP A 167 8.40 -4.90 7.74
C ASP A 167 8.79 -6.33 8.14
N LEU A 168 9.79 -6.90 7.44
CA LEU A 168 10.43 -8.15 7.84
C LEU A 168 11.11 -8.07 9.23
N SER A 169 11.29 -6.86 9.78
CA SER A 169 11.82 -6.63 11.13
C SER A 169 10.89 -7.10 12.26
N MET A 170 9.63 -7.44 11.97
CA MET A 170 8.68 -7.97 12.96
C MET A 170 7.94 -9.21 12.47
N LEU A 171 7.66 -10.13 13.39
CA LEU A 171 6.87 -11.34 13.15
C LEU A 171 5.38 -11.04 13.38
N THR A 172 4.80 -10.13 12.59
CA THR A 172 3.40 -9.67 12.73
C THR A 172 2.84 -9.02 11.45
N GLY A 173 1.60 -8.54 11.50
CA GLY A 173 0.92 -7.78 10.43
C GLY A 173 1.52 -6.39 10.18
N TYR A 174 1.02 -5.68 9.18
CA TYR A 174 1.52 -4.35 8.85
C TYR A 174 0.84 -3.26 9.70
N CYS A 175 -0.40 -2.92 9.40
CA CYS A 175 -1.12 -1.81 10.01
C CYS A 175 -2.59 -2.16 10.28
N ALA A 176 -3.22 -1.45 11.22
CA ALA A 176 -4.59 -1.70 11.65
C ALA A 176 -5.33 -0.39 12.04
N GLY A 177 -6.59 -0.30 11.63
CA GLY A 177 -7.58 0.59 12.22
C GLY A 177 -8.34 -0.10 13.35
N TRP A 178 -8.73 0.67 14.36
CA TRP A 178 -9.33 0.17 15.60
C TRP A 178 -10.64 0.88 15.90
N SER A 179 -11.62 0.12 16.39
CA SER A 179 -12.91 0.69 16.82
C SER A 179 -12.75 1.45 18.13
N LEU A 180 -12.77 2.78 18.04
CA LEU A 180 -12.82 3.65 19.22
C LEU A 180 -14.11 3.41 20.02
N ARG A 181 -15.22 3.08 19.34
CA ARG A 181 -16.47 2.64 19.99
C ARG A 181 -16.27 1.41 20.87
N GLN A 182 -15.60 0.37 20.38
CA GLN A 182 -15.30 -0.82 21.17
C GLN A 182 -14.44 -0.48 22.39
N LEU A 183 -13.41 0.37 22.24
CA LEU A 183 -12.60 0.83 23.37
C LEU A 183 -13.43 1.61 24.42
N ILE A 184 -14.39 2.43 23.97
CA ILE A 184 -15.34 3.15 24.85
C ILE A 184 -16.33 2.20 25.54
N GLN A 185 -16.77 1.13 24.86
CA GLN A 185 -17.72 0.15 25.38
C GLN A 185 -17.08 -0.83 26.38
N ASP A 186 -15.88 -1.34 26.06
CA ASP A 186 -15.22 -2.42 26.79
C ASP A 186 -14.18 -1.93 27.82
N GLY A 187 -13.61 -0.74 27.61
CA GLY A 187 -12.42 -0.27 28.31
C GLY A 187 -11.13 -0.94 27.79
N LEU A 188 -10.00 -0.66 28.46
CA LEU A 188 -8.67 -1.16 28.10
C LEU A 188 -8.25 -2.36 28.93
N GLY A 189 -8.14 -3.56 28.34
CA GLY A 189 -7.62 -4.76 28.99
C GLY A 189 -8.31 -6.04 28.54
N GLY A 190 -8.76 -6.86 29.50
CA GLY A 190 -9.39 -8.16 29.24
C GLY A 190 -8.40 -9.31 28.97
N ILE A 191 -7.10 -9.09 29.21
CA ILE A 191 -6.05 -10.09 29.01
C ILE A 191 -5.69 -10.76 30.35
N ALA A 192 -5.65 -12.10 30.37
CA ALA A 192 -5.33 -12.87 31.56
C ALA A 192 -3.96 -12.47 32.16
N GLY A 193 -3.93 -12.23 33.47
CA GLY A 193 -2.72 -11.80 34.18
C GLY A 193 -2.25 -10.37 33.88
N LYS A 194 -3.05 -9.54 33.20
CA LYS A 194 -2.79 -8.11 32.98
C LYS A 194 -3.83 -7.25 33.68
N ILE A 195 -3.46 -6.01 33.99
CA ILE A 195 -4.39 -5.02 34.55
C ILE A 195 -5.46 -4.70 33.49
N THR A 196 -6.71 -4.63 33.91
CA THR A 196 -7.85 -4.23 33.07
C THR A 196 -8.49 -2.97 33.65
N SER A 197 -8.66 -1.96 32.80
CA SER A 197 -9.40 -0.74 33.09
C SER A 197 -10.86 -0.93 32.72
N SER A 198 -11.77 -0.41 33.53
CA SER A 198 -13.18 -0.28 33.15
C SER A 198 -13.34 0.72 31.99
N PRO A 199 -14.48 0.68 31.27
CA PRO A 199 -14.86 1.74 30.33
C PRO A 199 -14.66 3.15 30.90
N ALA A 200 -14.06 4.03 30.10
CA ALA A 200 -13.82 5.41 30.50
C ALA A 200 -15.15 6.16 30.70
N LYS A 201 -15.29 6.88 31.81
CA LYS A 201 -16.48 7.71 32.11
C LYS A 201 -16.30 9.20 31.81
N HIS A 202 -15.05 9.65 31.69
CA HIS A 202 -14.69 11.05 31.53
C HIS A 202 -13.68 11.20 30.39
N LEU A 203 -13.71 12.33 29.69
CA LEU A 203 -12.86 12.58 28.51
C LEU A 203 -11.36 12.35 28.80
N ALA A 204 -10.85 12.85 29.92
CA ALA A 204 -9.45 12.70 30.29
C ALA A 204 -9.05 11.22 30.51
N SER A 205 -9.96 10.39 31.04
CA SER A 205 -9.74 8.95 31.19
C SER A 205 -9.73 8.23 29.84
N LEU A 206 -10.61 8.63 28.90
CA LEU A 206 -10.62 8.10 27.54
C LEU A 206 -9.32 8.45 26.82
N CYS A 207 -8.92 9.72 26.83
CA CYS A 207 -7.65 10.18 26.25
C CYS A 207 -6.45 9.37 26.76
N ASN A 208 -6.38 9.08 28.08
CA ASN A 208 -5.34 8.24 28.64
C ASN A 208 -5.42 6.77 28.16
N GLN A 209 -6.62 6.18 28.13
CA GLN A 209 -6.82 4.82 27.60
C GLN A 209 -6.42 4.73 26.12
N MET A 210 -6.69 5.75 25.30
CA MET A 210 -6.27 5.81 23.89
C MET A 210 -4.76 5.87 23.72
N VAL A 211 -4.04 6.68 24.51
CA VAL A 211 -2.56 6.71 24.51
C VAL A 211 -1.99 5.34 24.85
N ASN A 212 -2.49 4.72 25.93
CA ASN A 212 -2.04 3.40 26.37
C ASN A 212 -2.35 2.32 25.33
N PHE A 213 -3.54 2.35 24.72
CA PHE A 213 -3.96 1.44 23.66
C PHE A 213 -3.02 1.52 22.45
N LEU A 214 -2.77 2.72 21.91
CA LEU A 214 -1.87 2.92 20.77
C LEU A 214 -0.43 2.48 21.09
N GLY A 215 0.04 2.75 22.32
CA GLY A 215 1.34 2.28 22.80
C GLY A 215 1.44 0.76 22.91
N ILE A 216 0.38 0.07 23.33
CA ILE A 216 0.31 -1.40 23.33
C ILE A 216 0.34 -1.94 21.90
N MET A 217 -0.51 -1.42 21.01
CA MET A 217 -0.61 -1.93 19.63
C MET A 217 0.66 -1.69 18.81
N GLN A 218 1.41 -0.61 19.08
CA GLN A 218 2.74 -0.38 18.49
C GLN A 218 3.77 -1.50 18.81
N ASN A 219 3.51 -2.37 19.80
CA ASN A 219 4.36 -3.52 20.10
C ASN A 219 3.87 -4.82 19.46
N GLU A 220 2.58 -4.94 19.15
CA GLU A 220 2.00 -6.09 18.43
C GLU A 220 1.98 -5.90 16.90
N TRP A 221 2.20 -4.68 16.39
CA TRP A 221 2.15 -4.33 14.96
C TRP A 221 3.39 -3.56 14.48
N ALA A 222 3.65 -3.59 13.17
CA ALA A 222 4.82 -2.95 12.56
C ALA A 222 4.61 -1.48 12.17
N GLY A 223 3.44 -1.15 11.61
CA GLY A 223 3.11 0.13 11.00
C GLY A 223 2.02 0.91 11.73
N ALA A 224 1.29 1.73 10.97
CA ALA A 224 0.34 2.71 11.50
C ALA A 224 -0.85 2.09 12.26
N GLN A 225 -1.27 2.77 13.33
CA GLN A 225 -2.41 2.45 14.17
C GLN A 225 -3.44 3.59 14.11
N ALA A 226 -4.67 3.32 13.68
CA ALA A 226 -5.66 4.37 13.41
C ALA A 226 -6.91 4.30 14.29
N PHE A 227 -7.46 5.46 14.63
CA PHE A 227 -8.85 5.62 15.10
C PHE A 227 -9.64 6.46 14.10
N SER A 228 -10.93 6.16 13.96
CA SER A 228 -11.85 6.91 13.08
C SER A 228 -12.99 7.53 13.88
N SER A 229 -13.61 8.58 13.32
CA SER A 229 -14.65 9.37 13.98
C SER A 229 -14.21 9.90 15.36
N PHE A 230 -12.96 10.35 15.45
CA PHE A 230 -12.31 10.73 16.71
C PHE A 230 -13.04 11.87 17.42
N ASP A 231 -13.40 12.92 16.68
CA ASP A 231 -14.16 14.07 17.18
C ASP A 231 -15.60 13.68 17.55
N THR A 232 -16.30 12.94 16.69
CA THR A 232 -17.66 12.44 16.95
C THR A 232 -17.74 11.61 18.25
N TYR A 233 -16.83 10.65 18.44
CA TYR A 233 -16.83 9.79 19.62
C TYR A 233 -16.44 10.53 20.92
N LEU A 234 -15.53 11.52 20.85
CA LEU A 234 -15.12 12.31 22.03
C LEU A 234 -16.17 13.37 22.41
N ALA A 235 -16.95 13.89 21.47
CA ALA A 235 -17.98 14.90 21.72
C ALA A 235 -19.03 14.44 22.75
N ALA A 236 -19.38 13.15 22.77
CA ALA A 236 -20.29 12.56 23.74
C ALA A 236 -19.84 12.76 25.20
N PHE A 237 -18.53 12.66 25.46
CA PHE A 237 -17.96 12.85 26.80
C PHE A 237 -17.97 14.32 27.23
N VAL A 238 -17.72 15.23 26.27
CA VAL A 238 -17.81 16.68 26.49
C VAL A 238 -19.24 17.07 26.86
N LYS A 239 -20.24 16.47 26.19
CA LYS A 239 -21.66 16.72 26.46
C LYS A 239 -22.11 16.17 27.81
N ALA A 240 -21.79 14.90 28.09
CA ALA A 240 -22.19 14.21 29.32
C ALA A 240 -21.65 14.88 30.60
N ASP A 241 -20.37 15.27 30.60
CA ASP A 241 -19.74 15.96 31.74
C ASP A 241 -19.94 17.51 31.70
N GLN A 242 -20.64 18.05 30.69
CA GLN A 242 -20.81 19.49 30.44
C GLN A 242 -19.49 20.28 30.49
N LEU A 243 -18.44 19.75 29.84
CA LEU A 243 -17.08 20.27 29.98
C LEU A 243 -16.91 21.69 29.43
N THR A 244 -16.16 22.51 30.16
CA THR A 244 -15.67 23.79 29.65
C THR A 244 -14.56 23.58 28.63
N TYR A 245 -14.39 24.55 27.72
CA TYR A 245 -13.33 24.52 26.71
C TYR A 245 -11.92 24.25 27.30
N ASN A 246 -11.60 24.83 28.45
CA ASN A 246 -10.31 24.63 29.12
C ASN A 246 -10.11 23.18 29.62
N GLN A 247 -11.17 22.46 29.99
CA GLN A 247 -11.09 21.05 30.36
C GLN A 247 -10.89 20.17 29.12
N VAL A 248 -11.64 20.43 28.04
CA VAL A 248 -11.48 19.74 26.75
C VAL A 248 -10.06 19.93 26.22
N LYS A 249 -9.58 21.18 26.14
CA LYS A 249 -8.23 21.50 25.65
C LYS A 249 -7.13 20.75 26.42
N LYS A 250 -7.19 20.70 27.75
CA LYS A 250 -6.20 19.95 28.57
C LYS A 250 -6.24 18.43 28.35
N ALA A 251 -7.43 17.86 28.11
CA ALA A 251 -7.55 16.43 27.81
C ALA A 251 -6.97 16.08 26.44
N ILE A 252 -7.28 16.89 25.41
CA ILE A 252 -6.73 16.73 24.05
C ILE A 252 -5.22 16.98 24.02
N GLU A 253 -4.72 17.97 24.77
CA GLU A 253 -3.29 18.25 24.94
C GLU A 253 -2.57 17.04 25.53
N SER A 254 -3.11 16.47 26.60
CA SER A 254 -2.57 15.25 27.24
C SER A 254 -2.52 14.06 26.28
N PHE A 255 -3.51 13.92 25.39
CA PHE A 255 -3.51 12.90 24.33
C PHE A 255 -2.42 13.15 23.28
N ILE A 256 -2.34 14.36 22.72
CA ILE A 256 -1.36 14.72 21.68
C ILE A 256 0.07 14.54 22.20
N TYR A 257 0.41 15.08 23.37
CA TYR A 257 1.73 14.87 23.97
C TYR A 257 1.99 13.38 24.29
N GLY A 258 0.97 12.65 24.74
CA GLY A 258 1.05 11.22 25.00
C GLY A 258 1.44 10.37 23.78
N VAL A 259 0.89 10.68 22.59
CA VAL A 259 1.22 9.94 21.36
C VAL A 259 2.45 10.45 20.60
N ASN A 260 3.01 11.61 20.96
CA ASN A 260 4.30 12.08 20.41
C ASN A 260 5.51 11.72 21.29
N THR A 261 5.29 11.33 22.55
CA THR A 261 6.38 10.95 23.46
C THR A 261 6.82 9.49 23.18
N PRO A 262 8.12 9.22 22.94
CA PRO A 262 8.59 7.87 22.66
C PRO A 262 8.32 6.88 23.81
N SER A 263 7.58 5.81 23.52
CA SER A 263 7.26 4.75 24.49
C SER A 263 7.94 3.43 24.13
N ARG A 264 7.94 3.04 22.84
CA ARG A 264 8.54 1.79 22.36
C ARG A 264 10.07 1.83 22.48
N TRP A 265 10.57 1.10 23.48
CA TRP A 265 11.99 1.04 23.89
C TRP A 265 12.67 2.42 24.03
N GLY A 266 11.89 3.48 24.27
CA GLY A 266 12.37 4.86 24.38
C GLY A 266 12.89 5.50 23.09
N THR A 267 12.59 4.95 21.90
CA THR A 267 13.14 5.47 20.62
C THR A 267 12.12 5.83 19.55
N GLN A 268 10.86 5.36 19.62
CA GLN A 268 9.82 5.68 18.64
C GLN A 268 8.51 6.03 19.35
N ALA A 269 7.88 7.11 18.90
CA ALA A 269 6.48 7.42 19.22
C ALA A 269 5.54 6.49 18.40
N PRO A 270 4.33 6.18 18.90
CA PRO A 270 3.34 5.42 18.14
C PRO A 270 2.99 6.08 16.82
N PHE A 271 3.29 5.41 15.69
CA PHE A 271 2.80 5.84 14.38
C PHE A 271 1.28 5.75 14.39
N SER A 272 0.64 6.90 14.57
CA SER A 272 -0.79 6.97 14.80
C SER A 272 -1.46 7.95 13.84
N ASN A 273 -2.69 7.61 13.45
CA ASN A 273 -3.55 8.40 12.59
C ASN A 273 -4.91 8.59 13.27
N ILE A 274 -5.55 9.73 13.03
CA ILE A 274 -6.96 9.93 13.37
C ILE A 274 -7.74 10.49 12.17
N THR A 275 -8.95 10.00 11.98
CA THR A 275 -9.93 10.62 11.06
C THR A 275 -10.92 11.44 11.87
N LEU A 276 -11.16 12.67 11.43
CA LEU A 276 -12.10 13.62 12.02
C LEU A 276 -13.23 13.88 11.00
N ASP A 277 -14.47 13.80 11.46
CA ASP A 277 -15.66 13.83 10.60
C ASP A 277 -16.08 15.27 10.25
N TRP A 278 -15.69 16.27 11.05
CA TRP A 278 -16.08 17.70 10.95
C TRP A 278 -17.57 18.00 11.21
N VAL A 279 -18.46 17.21 10.59
CA VAL A 279 -19.91 17.20 10.83
C VAL A 279 -20.32 15.81 11.27
N VAL A 280 -21.23 15.68 12.24
CA VAL A 280 -21.70 14.37 12.72
C VAL A 280 -22.21 13.52 11.53
N PRO A 281 -21.58 12.36 11.25
CA PRO A 281 -21.87 11.59 10.04
C PRO A 281 -23.23 10.90 10.14
N ASN A 282 -23.92 10.80 9.00
CA ASN A 282 -25.33 10.40 8.92
C ASN A 282 -25.65 9.04 9.57
N ASP A 283 -24.73 8.08 9.50
CA ASP A 283 -24.92 6.74 10.07
C ASP A 283 -24.66 6.68 11.59
N LEU A 284 -23.97 7.67 12.18
CA LEU A 284 -23.87 7.82 13.65
C LEU A 284 -24.90 8.79 14.22
N ARG A 285 -25.41 9.74 13.43
CA ARG A 285 -26.34 10.81 13.83
C ARG A 285 -27.48 10.34 14.75
N ASP A 286 -28.15 9.26 14.38
CA ASP A 286 -29.33 8.76 15.10
C ASP A 286 -28.99 7.65 16.12
N GLN A 287 -27.71 7.30 16.28
CA GLN A 287 -27.28 6.32 17.27
C GLN A 287 -27.15 6.94 18.67
N PRO A 288 -27.58 6.25 19.74
CA PRO A 288 -27.33 6.68 21.11
C PRO A 288 -25.83 6.91 21.35
N ALA A 289 -25.50 8.05 21.96
CA ALA A 289 -24.12 8.33 22.35
C ALA A 289 -23.67 7.36 23.46
N ILE A 290 -22.38 7.00 23.49
CA ILE A 290 -21.85 6.04 24.48
C ILE A 290 -20.80 6.69 25.37
N VAL A 291 -21.01 6.63 26.69
CA VAL A 291 -20.07 7.10 27.74
C VAL A 291 -20.06 6.08 28.87
N GLY A 292 -18.88 5.75 29.43
CA GLY A 292 -18.79 4.83 30.56
C GLY A 292 -19.25 3.40 30.26
N GLY A 293 -19.20 2.98 29.00
CA GLY A 293 -19.72 1.69 28.53
C GLY A 293 -21.25 1.60 28.49
N LYS A 294 -21.95 2.73 28.49
CA LYS A 294 -23.42 2.81 28.48
C LYS A 294 -23.93 3.78 27.43
N GLU A 295 -25.10 3.48 26.89
CA GLU A 295 -25.87 4.39 26.06
C GLU A 295 -26.42 5.56 26.91
N MET A 296 -26.42 6.75 26.32
CA MET A 296 -26.92 7.99 26.89
C MET A 296 -28.35 8.29 26.42
N ASP A 297 -28.99 9.27 27.04
CA ASP A 297 -30.33 9.78 26.69
C ASP A 297 -30.33 10.76 25.50
N PHE A 298 -29.19 10.93 24.83
CA PHE A 298 -28.98 11.76 23.64
C PHE A 298 -28.21 10.99 22.56
N THR A 299 -28.31 11.43 21.30
CA THR A 299 -27.60 10.80 20.16
C THR A 299 -26.30 11.53 19.82
N TYR A 300 -25.46 10.95 18.97
CA TYR A 300 -24.31 11.68 18.42
C TYR A 300 -24.75 12.92 17.62
N GLY A 301 -25.94 12.92 17.00
CA GLY A 301 -26.52 14.07 16.31
C GLY A 301 -26.70 15.30 17.20
N ASP A 302 -26.94 15.10 18.50
CA ASP A 302 -27.04 16.19 19.48
C ASP A 302 -25.68 16.82 19.85
N CYS A 303 -24.56 16.25 19.40
CA CYS A 303 -23.21 16.55 19.90
C CYS A 303 -22.37 17.49 19.02
N GLN A 304 -22.92 18.10 17.95
CA GLN A 304 -22.12 18.92 17.01
C GLN A 304 -21.37 20.07 17.71
N LYS A 305 -22.01 20.79 18.63
CA LYS A 305 -21.37 21.90 19.38
C LYS A 305 -20.16 21.43 20.20
N GLU A 306 -20.27 20.24 20.77
CA GLU A 306 -19.21 19.61 21.55
C GLU A 306 -18.10 19.06 20.63
N MET A 307 -18.45 18.60 19.43
CA MET A 307 -17.53 18.18 18.37
C MET A 307 -16.73 19.36 17.80
N ASP A 308 -17.37 20.52 17.60
CA ASP A 308 -16.72 21.79 17.25
C ASP A 308 -15.69 22.19 18.31
N MET A 309 -15.99 21.94 19.59
CA MET A 309 -15.11 22.23 20.73
C MET A 309 -13.88 21.30 20.76
N VAL A 310 -14.05 20.02 20.44
CA VAL A 310 -12.94 19.05 20.30
C VAL A 310 -12.04 19.43 19.13
N ASN A 311 -12.62 19.74 17.97
CA ASN A 311 -11.89 20.18 16.78
C ASN A 311 -11.08 21.46 17.04
N ARG A 312 -11.71 22.48 17.63
CA ARG A 312 -11.04 23.72 18.05
C ARG A 312 -9.83 23.43 18.95
N ALA A 313 -10.03 22.63 19.99
CA ALA A 313 -8.98 22.28 20.95
C ALA A 313 -7.81 21.58 20.25
N PHE A 314 -8.09 20.55 19.45
CA PHE A 314 -7.10 19.80 18.70
C PHE A 314 -6.28 20.71 17.78
N ILE A 315 -6.95 21.51 16.95
CA ILE A 315 -6.27 22.37 15.98
C ILE A 315 -5.45 23.47 16.66
N GLU A 316 -5.97 24.13 17.72
CA GLU A 316 -5.19 25.11 18.47
C GLU A 316 -3.88 24.51 19.02
N ILE A 317 -3.89 23.28 19.53
CA ILE A 317 -2.68 22.61 20.04
C ILE A 317 -1.72 22.30 18.90
N MET A 318 -2.22 21.74 17.79
CA MET A 318 -1.41 21.43 16.61
C MET A 318 -0.78 22.68 15.95
N VAL A 319 -1.48 23.82 15.96
CA VAL A 319 -0.98 25.12 15.47
C VAL A 319 0.08 25.73 16.40
N ASN A 320 -0.03 25.51 17.72
CA ASN A 320 0.95 26.02 18.68
C ASN A 320 2.27 25.22 18.63
N GLY A 321 2.19 23.89 18.52
CA GLY A 321 3.35 23.00 18.51
C GLY A 321 3.91 22.67 19.90
N ASP A 322 5.11 22.08 19.93
CA ASP A 322 5.85 21.79 21.16
C ASP A 322 6.40 23.06 21.82
N ALA A 323 6.98 22.92 23.02
CA ALA A 323 7.61 24.03 23.76
C ALA A 323 8.78 24.73 23.01
N ASN A 324 9.26 24.15 21.91
CA ASN A 324 10.30 24.69 21.03
C ASN A 324 9.73 25.19 19.68
N GLY A 325 8.41 25.21 19.50
CA GLY A 325 7.73 25.63 18.27
C GLY A 325 7.74 24.61 17.12
N ARG A 326 8.11 23.35 17.37
CA ARG A 326 8.01 22.25 16.40
C ARG A 326 6.56 21.83 16.23
N GLY A 327 6.13 21.55 14.99
CA GLY A 327 4.84 20.91 14.76
C GLY A 327 4.83 19.47 15.30
N PHE A 328 3.70 19.03 15.84
CA PHE A 328 3.52 17.63 16.23
C PHE A 328 3.47 16.73 14.99
N GLN A 329 4.00 15.51 15.13
CA GLN A 329 4.07 14.52 14.04
C GLN A 329 2.90 13.54 14.10
N TYR A 330 2.38 13.32 15.30
CA TYR A 330 1.30 12.39 15.59
C TYR A 330 0.18 13.04 16.44
N PRO A 331 -1.03 12.48 16.48
CA PRO A 331 -1.52 11.58 15.43
C PRO A 331 -1.59 12.37 14.12
N ILE A 332 -1.38 11.72 12.98
CA ILE A 332 -1.56 12.36 11.67
C ILE A 332 -3.08 12.52 11.46
N PRO A 333 -3.60 13.76 11.41
CA PRO A 333 -5.04 13.99 11.28
C PRO A 333 -5.45 13.99 9.80
N THR A 334 -6.62 13.42 9.55
CA THR A 334 -7.32 13.45 8.26
C THR A 334 -8.69 14.07 8.47
N TYR A 335 -9.05 15.07 7.66
CA TYR A 335 -10.39 15.67 7.67
C TYR A 335 -11.15 15.33 6.39
N SER A 336 -12.44 15.05 6.55
CA SER A 336 -13.38 14.78 5.47
C SER A 336 -13.89 16.07 4.84
N ILE A 337 -13.65 16.26 3.54
CA ILE A 337 -14.24 17.36 2.75
C ILE A 337 -15.45 16.80 2.00
N THR A 338 -16.63 17.03 2.55
CA THR A 338 -17.93 16.57 2.03
C THR A 338 -18.58 17.61 1.11
N ARG A 339 -19.64 17.22 0.40
CA ARG A 339 -20.41 18.14 -0.48
C ARG A 339 -21.10 19.28 0.28
N ASP A 340 -21.40 19.06 1.55
CA ASP A 340 -22.04 19.99 2.49
C ASP A 340 -21.04 20.69 3.43
N PHE A 341 -19.73 20.55 3.20
CA PHE A 341 -18.71 21.23 3.99
C PHE A 341 -18.91 22.75 3.99
N ASP A 342 -19.08 23.35 5.16
CA ASP A 342 -19.23 24.81 5.29
C ASP A 342 -17.90 25.52 5.07
N TRP A 343 -17.80 26.29 3.99
CA TRP A 343 -16.65 27.13 3.65
C TRP A 343 -16.74 28.56 4.24
N SER A 344 -17.72 28.84 5.11
CA SER A 344 -17.90 30.17 5.70
C SER A 344 -16.78 30.56 6.68
N ASP A 345 -16.73 31.84 7.04
CA ASP A 345 -15.66 32.42 7.86
C ASP A 345 -15.84 32.15 9.37
N THR A 346 -15.80 30.88 9.75
CA THR A 346 -15.92 30.40 11.13
C THR A 346 -14.56 30.34 11.85
N GLU A 347 -14.57 30.38 13.19
CA GLU A 347 -13.33 30.23 13.99
C GLU A 347 -12.62 28.89 13.70
N ASN A 348 -13.36 27.80 13.58
CA ASN A 348 -12.81 26.48 13.28
C ASN A 348 -12.23 26.41 11.85
N ASN A 349 -12.88 27.01 10.84
CA ASN A 349 -12.33 27.07 9.48
C ASN A 349 -11.02 27.88 9.43
N ARG A 350 -10.97 29.05 10.09
CA ARG A 350 -9.74 29.85 10.23
C ARG A 350 -8.60 29.02 10.81
N LEU A 351 -8.87 28.28 11.89
CA LEU A 351 -7.89 27.42 12.55
C LEU A 351 -7.43 26.25 11.66
N LEU A 352 -8.37 25.52 11.03
CA LEU A 352 -8.09 24.38 10.16
C LEU A 352 -7.15 24.77 9.00
N PHE A 353 -7.46 25.88 8.33
CA PHE A 353 -6.67 26.34 7.19
C PHE A 353 -5.41 27.12 7.59
N GLU A 354 -5.32 27.66 8.81
CA GLU A 354 -4.04 28.14 9.38
C GLU A 354 -3.09 26.99 9.74
N MET A 355 -3.61 25.88 10.28
CA MET A 355 -2.82 24.64 10.48
C MET A 355 -2.31 24.11 9.13
N THR A 356 -3.18 24.14 8.12
CA THR A 356 -2.89 23.69 6.75
C THR A 356 -1.78 24.55 6.11
N SER A 357 -1.93 25.88 6.17
CA SER A 357 -0.95 26.80 5.60
C SER A 357 0.40 26.74 6.31
N LYS A 358 0.41 26.63 7.64
CA LYS A 358 1.64 26.66 8.47
C LYS A 358 2.43 25.36 8.47
N TYR A 359 1.76 24.22 8.62
CA TYR A 359 2.38 22.91 8.86
C TYR A 359 1.95 21.81 7.87
N GLY A 360 1.24 22.14 6.78
CA GLY A 360 0.82 21.12 5.80
C GLY A 360 -0.10 20.04 6.37
N THR A 361 -0.76 20.34 7.48
CA THR A 361 -1.55 19.39 8.26
C THR A 361 -2.95 20.01 8.35
N PRO A 362 -4.01 19.30 8.00
CA PRO A 362 -4.15 17.85 7.93
C PRO A 362 -3.94 17.26 6.53
N TYR A 363 -4.15 15.95 6.42
CA TYR A 363 -4.61 15.33 5.17
C TYR A 363 -6.08 15.67 4.90
N PHE A 364 -6.45 15.81 3.64
CA PHE A 364 -7.84 15.96 3.23
C PHE A 364 -8.29 14.74 2.43
N SER A 365 -9.41 14.15 2.86
CA SER A 365 -10.14 13.13 2.09
C SER A 365 -11.27 13.80 1.29
N ASN A 366 -11.24 13.64 -0.03
CA ASN A 366 -12.19 14.26 -0.96
C ASN A 366 -13.43 13.38 -1.15
N TYR A 367 -14.59 13.88 -0.73
CA TYR A 367 -15.89 13.25 -0.97
C TYR A 367 -16.80 14.05 -1.92
N ILE A 368 -16.36 15.22 -2.41
CA ILE A 368 -17.19 16.06 -3.30
C ILE A 368 -17.45 15.36 -4.63
N ASN A 369 -16.36 15.03 -5.34
CA ASN A 369 -16.36 14.42 -6.67
C ASN A 369 -16.03 12.92 -6.65
N SER A 370 -16.27 12.24 -5.52
CA SER A 370 -15.95 10.82 -5.35
C SER A 370 -17.21 9.94 -5.34
N ASP A 371 -17.08 8.68 -5.77
CA ASP A 371 -18.12 7.65 -5.68
C ASP A 371 -18.40 7.17 -4.23
N MET A 372 -17.88 7.84 -3.20
CA MET A 372 -17.89 7.40 -1.80
C MET A 372 -18.57 8.43 -0.89
N GLU A 373 -19.19 7.94 0.18
CA GLU A 373 -19.64 8.75 1.31
C GLU A 373 -18.76 8.49 2.55
N PRO A 374 -18.71 9.40 3.56
CA PRO A 374 -17.85 9.24 4.74
C PRO A 374 -18.04 7.94 5.52
N SER A 375 -19.24 7.36 5.49
CA SER A 375 -19.56 6.05 6.08
C SER A 375 -18.81 4.87 5.44
N ASP A 376 -18.38 5.00 4.17
CA ASP A 376 -17.73 3.91 3.42
C ASP A 376 -16.24 3.75 3.76
N VAL A 377 -15.62 4.77 4.38
CA VAL A 377 -14.15 4.90 4.48
C VAL A 377 -13.66 5.12 5.92
N ARG A 378 -14.42 4.67 6.95
CA ARG A 378 -13.90 4.53 8.33
C ARG A 378 -12.76 3.51 8.47
N SER A 379 -12.41 2.86 7.37
CA SER A 379 -11.26 2.00 7.20
C SER A 379 -10.07 2.75 6.58
N MET A 380 -9.00 2.90 7.39
CA MET A 380 -7.60 3.18 7.00
C MET A 380 -7.11 4.63 6.87
N CYS A 381 -5.80 4.79 7.11
CA CYS A 381 -5.03 6.03 7.00
C CYS A 381 -4.95 6.61 5.57
N CYS A 382 -5.20 5.77 4.56
CA CYS A 382 -5.28 6.10 3.14
C CYS A 382 -6.39 5.22 2.53
N ARG A 383 -7.16 5.76 1.57
CA ARG A 383 -8.39 5.20 0.94
C ARG A 383 -8.50 3.67 0.93
N LEU A 384 -9.73 3.15 0.99
CA LEU A 384 -10.08 1.84 0.42
C LEU A 384 -11.24 1.99 -0.58
N ARG A 385 -11.00 1.67 -1.86
CA ARG A 385 -12.04 1.48 -2.88
C ARG A 385 -12.52 0.03 -2.83
N LEU A 386 -13.28 -0.27 -1.79
CA LEU A 386 -13.94 -1.55 -1.60
C LEU A 386 -15.04 -1.76 -2.64
N ASP A 387 -15.09 -2.94 -3.28
CA ASP A 387 -16.41 -3.47 -3.61
C ASP A 387 -17.05 -3.93 -2.30
N LEU A 388 -17.89 -3.07 -1.74
CA LEU A 388 -18.59 -3.29 -0.48
C LEU A 388 -19.39 -4.61 -0.47
N ARG A 389 -19.70 -5.20 -1.64
CA ARG A 389 -20.39 -6.49 -1.74
C ARG A 389 -19.55 -7.65 -1.20
N GLU A 390 -18.23 -7.65 -1.42
CA GLU A 390 -17.35 -8.74 -0.95
C GLU A 390 -17.09 -8.67 0.56
N LEU A 391 -16.96 -7.45 1.12
CA LEU A 391 -16.96 -7.30 2.57
C LEU A 391 -18.31 -7.71 3.18
N ARG A 392 -19.45 -7.25 2.65
CA ARG A 392 -20.79 -7.61 3.14
C ARG A 392 -21.05 -9.12 3.17
N LYS A 393 -20.49 -9.89 2.24
CA LYS A 393 -20.55 -11.37 2.25
C LYS A 393 -19.76 -12.01 3.40
N LYS A 394 -18.66 -11.39 3.85
CA LYS A 394 -17.75 -11.91 4.88
C LYS A 394 -18.04 -11.37 6.29
N SER A 395 -18.45 -10.10 6.42
CA SER A 395 -18.59 -9.43 7.71
C SER A 395 -19.97 -9.57 8.35
N GLY A 396 -20.94 -10.20 7.67
CA GLY A 396 -22.20 -10.63 8.29
C GLY A 396 -23.18 -9.53 8.68
N GLY A 397 -22.99 -8.29 8.22
CA GLY A 397 -23.89 -7.18 8.53
C GLY A 397 -23.48 -5.84 7.93
N PHE A 398 -24.37 -4.85 8.03
CA PHE A 398 -24.13 -3.47 7.56
C PHE A 398 -23.17 -2.66 8.45
N PHE A 399 -22.87 -3.14 9.67
CA PHE A 399 -22.10 -2.42 10.68
C PHE A 399 -20.98 -3.32 11.24
N GLY A 400 -19.74 -2.79 11.30
CA GLY A 400 -18.63 -3.43 12.03
C GLY A 400 -17.29 -3.51 11.29
N SER A 401 -17.27 -3.91 10.01
CA SER A 401 -16.01 -4.17 9.30
C SER A 401 -15.19 -2.93 8.92
N GLY A 402 -15.80 -1.75 8.89
CA GLY A 402 -15.11 -0.49 8.55
C GLY A 402 -14.06 -0.07 9.58
N GLU A 403 -14.34 -0.24 10.87
CA GLU A 403 -13.45 0.22 11.96
C GLU A 403 -12.41 -0.85 12.39
N SER A 404 -12.31 -1.97 11.69
CA SER A 404 -11.53 -3.16 12.12
C SER A 404 -10.91 -3.89 10.93
N THR A 405 -10.18 -3.11 10.13
CA THR A 405 -9.45 -3.55 8.94
C THR A 405 -8.07 -2.89 8.93
N GLY A 406 -7.22 -3.32 8.00
CA GLY A 406 -5.78 -3.14 8.05
C GLY A 406 -5.11 -3.81 6.87
N SER A 407 -3.79 -3.90 6.91
CA SER A 407 -3.03 -4.75 6.00
C SER A 407 -2.20 -5.77 6.77
N ILE A 408 -2.20 -6.99 6.27
CA ILE A 408 -1.39 -8.11 6.77
C ILE A 408 0.10 -7.93 6.41
N GLY A 409 0.37 -7.13 5.37
CA GLY A 409 1.69 -6.97 4.76
C GLY A 409 1.59 -6.26 3.42
N VAL A 410 2.65 -5.53 3.08
CA VAL A 410 2.85 -4.88 1.79
C VAL A 410 4.00 -5.56 1.05
N VAL A 411 3.84 -5.77 -0.26
CA VAL A 411 4.93 -6.16 -1.17
C VAL A 411 4.96 -5.21 -2.36
N THR A 412 6.08 -4.53 -2.57
CA THR A 412 6.26 -3.56 -3.66
C THR A 412 7.06 -4.16 -4.80
N ILE A 413 6.54 -4.09 -6.02
CA ILE A 413 7.18 -4.61 -7.23
C ILE A 413 8.09 -3.56 -7.87
N ASN A 414 9.27 -3.99 -8.36
CA ASN A 414 10.26 -3.16 -9.03
C ASN A 414 9.94 -2.98 -10.53
N LEU A 415 9.09 -2.01 -10.88
CA LEU A 415 8.71 -1.79 -12.28
C LEU A 415 9.88 -1.36 -13.19
N PRO A 416 10.82 -0.48 -12.79
CA PRO A 416 11.99 -0.11 -13.59
C PRO A 416 12.80 -1.31 -14.06
N ARG A 417 13.10 -2.27 -13.14
CA ARG A 417 13.81 -3.50 -13.47
C ARG A 417 13.04 -4.35 -14.49
N ILE A 418 11.73 -4.49 -14.31
CA ILE A 418 10.90 -5.30 -15.21
C ILE A 418 10.92 -4.69 -16.62
N ALA A 419 10.78 -3.37 -16.74
CA ALA A 419 10.84 -2.65 -18.01
C ALA A 419 12.22 -2.74 -18.68
N TYR A 420 13.31 -2.55 -17.93
CA TYR A 420 14.69 -2.65 -18.42
C TYR A 420 15.00 -4.06 -18.98
N LEU A 421 14.57 -5.10 -18.28
CA LEU A 421 14.80 -6.50 -18.66
C LEU A 421 13.85 -7.01 -19.76
N ALA A 422 12.72 -6.33 -19.99
CA ALA A 422 11.77 -6.69 -21.03
C ALA A 422 12.29 -6.37 -22.44
N LYS A 423 11.74 -7.09 -23.41
CA LYS A 423 11.95 -6.85 -24.85
C LYS A 423 10.93 -5.86 -25.40
N ASP A 424 9.68 -6.02 -24.99
CA ASP A 424 8.48 -5.38 -25.49
C ASP A 424 7.40 -5.35 -24.38
N GLU A 425 6.24 -4.76 -24.68
CA GLU A 425 5.12 -4.61 -23.73
C GLU A 425 4.56 -5.97 -23.26
N GLU A 426 4.57 -7.01 -24.11
CA GLU A 426 4.09 -8.35 -23.77
C GLU A 426 5.04 -9.06 -22.78
N ASP A 427 6.35 -9.01 -23.02
CA ASP A 427 7.35 -9.55 -22.11
C ASP A 427 7.38 -8.78 -20.77
N PHE A 428 7.04 -7.49 -20.76
CA PHE A 428 6.83 -6.72 -19.52
C PHE A 428 5.67 -7.29 -18.71
N PHE A 429 4.48 -7.42 -19.28
CA PHE A 429 3.30 -7.94 -18.56
C PHE A 429 3.51 -9.37 -18.06
N ARG A 430 4.09 -10.25 -18.88
CA ARG A 430 4.44 -11.63 -18.50
C ARG A 430 5.42 -11.71 -17.32
N ARG A 431 6.32 -10.72 -17.17
CA ARG A 431 7.26 -10.63 -16.03
C ARG A 431 6.59 -10.02 -14.80
N LEU A 432 5.74 -9.01 -15.00
CA LEU A 432 4.92 -8.43 -13.96
C LEU A 432 4.02 -9.49 -13.32
N ASP A 433 3.32 -10.30 -14.12
CA ASP A 433 2.51 -11.42 -13.66
C ASP A 433 3.29 -12.36 -12.75
N LYS A 434 4.49 -12.79 -13.19
CA LYS A 434 5.35 -13.65 -12.35
C LYS A 434 5.68 -12.98 -11.00
N MET A 435 6.00 -11.69 -10.98
CA MET A 435 6.32 -10.99 -9.73
C MET A 435 5.08 -10.77 -8.86
N MET A 436 3.90 -10.57 -9.46
CA MET A 436 2.63 -10.50 -8.75
C MET A 436 2.24 -11.85 -8.14
N ASP A 437 2.47 -12.97 -8.84
CA ASP A 437 2.22 -14.32 -8.31
C ASP A 437 3.07 -14.58 -7.05
N VAL A 438 4.37 -14.26 -7.13
CA VAL A 438 5.31 -14.42 -6.00
C VAL A 438 4.95 -13.48 -4.84
N ALA A 439 4.57 -12.24 -5.14
CA ALA A 439 4.10 -11.28 -4.14
C ALA A 439 2.82 -11.77 -3.44
N ALA A 440 1.78 -12.14 -4.20
CA ALA A 440 0.50 -12.62 -3.67
C ALA A 440 0.65 -13.89 -2.83
N ARG A 441 1.50 -14.81 -3.29
CA ARG A 441 1.87 -16.04 -2.58
C ARG A 441 2.63 -15.75 -1.27
N SER A 442 3.55 -14.79 -1.26
CA SER A 442 4.23 -14.36 -0.03
C SER A 442 3.29 -13.74 1.00
N LEU A 443 2.29 -12.96 0.55
CA LEU A 443 1.26 -12.38 1.41
C LEU A 443 0.35 -13.47 2.00
N LYS A 444 -0.02 -14.50 1.22
CA LYS A 444 -0.76 -15.67 1.73
C LYS A 444 0.01 -16.43 2.80
N VAL A 445 1.31 -16.66 2.59
CA VAL A 445 2.21 -17.30 3.58
C VAL A 445 2.30 -16.45 4.85
N LYS A 446 2.47 -15.13 4.72
CA LYS A 446 2.48 -14.20 5.87
C LYS A 446 1.17 -14.28 6.66
N ARG A 447 0.03 -14.13 6.00
CA ARG A 447 -1.32 -14.22 6.61
C ARG A 447 -1.51 -15.54 7.35
N THR A 448 -1.23 -16.67 6.69
CA THR A 448 -1.40 -18.01 7.28
C THR A 448 -0.52 -18.17 8.52
N THR A 449 0.73 -17.71 8.45
CA THR A 449 1.67 -17.78 9.58
C THR A 449 1.21 -16.95 10.77
N ILE A 450 0.85 -15.68 10.57
CA ILE A 450 0.48 -14.82 11.69
C ILE A 450 -0.94 -15.10 12.21
N THR A 451 -1.85 -15.64 11.38
CA THR A 451 -3.15 -16.13 11.87
C THR A 451 -2.94 -17.30 12.84
N ARG A 452 -2.06 -18.25 12.50
CA ARG A 452 -1.70 -19.33 13.42
C ARG A 452 -1.10 -18.80 14.72
N LEU A 453 -0.17 -17.85 14.65
CA LEU A 453 0.44 -17.23 15.84
C LEU A 453 -0.57 -16.43 16.68
N LEU A 454 -1.58 -15.81 16.07
CA LEU A 454 -2.69 -15.14 16.74
C LEU A 454 -3.53 -16.14 17.56
N ASP A 455 -3.85 -17.30 16.97
CA ASP A 455 -4.63 -18.36 17.63
C ASP A 455 -3.80 -19.15 18.67
N GLU A 456 -2.49 -19.25 18.49
CA GLU A 456 -1.52 -19.73 19.48
C GLU A 456 -1.29 -18.72 20.64
N GLY A 457 -1.85 -17.51 20.55
CA GLY A 457 -1.87 -16.50 21.62
C GLY A 457 -0.69 -15.50 21.64
N LEU A 458 0.06 -15.37 20.54
CA LEU A 458 1.22 -14.45 20.46
C LEU A 458 0.83 -12.96 20.50
N TYR A 459 -0.37 -12.61 20.01
CA TYR A 459 -0.88 -11.24 19.95
C TYR A 459 -2.15 -11.08 20.82
N PRO A 460 -2.04 -11.14 22.16
CA PRO A 460 -3.19 -11.20 23.05
C PRO A 460 -4.12 -9.98 22.94
N TYR A 461 -3.58 -8.76 22.79
CA TYR A 461 -4.43 -7.57 22.68
C TYR A 461 -5.11 -7.50 21.30
N THR A 462 -4.39 -7.82 20.22
CA THR A 462 -4.95 -7.95 18.87
C THR A 462 -6.06 -9.01 18.85
N LYS A 463 -5.89 -10.17 19.50
CA LYS A 463 -6.96 -11.18 19.62
C LYS A 463 -8.20 -10.64 20.36
N ARG A 464 -8.01 -9.80 21.38
CA ARG A 464 -9.11 -9.23 22.18
C ARG A 464 -9.91 -8.13 21.48
N TYR A 465 -9.25 -7.27 20.71
CA TYR A 465 -9.91 -6.13 20.06
C TYR A 465 -10.29 -6.42 18.60
N LEU A 466 -9.39 -7.06 17.83
CA LEU A 466 -9.62 -7.37 16.42
C LEU A 466 -10.22 -8.76 16.17
N GLY A 467 -9.87 -9.76 16.98
CA GLY A 467 -10.40 -11.13 16.89
C GLY A 467 -9.81 -11.99 15.76
N THR A 468 -9.91 -11.54 14.51
CA THR A 468 -9.40 -12.25 13.31
C THR A 468 -8.81 -11.28 12.27
N PHE A 469 -8.09 -11.81 11.29
CA PHE A 469 -7.53 -11.02 10.18
C PHE A 469 -8.40 -11.05 8.91
N ASP A 470 -9.65 -11.53 8.97
CA ASP A 470 -10.46 -11.80 7.78
C ASP A 470 -10.82 -10.53 6.98
N ASN A 471 -10.96 -9.41 7.69
CA ASN A 471 -11.20 -8.08 7.11
C ASN A 471 -9.90 -7.36 6.68
N HIS A 472 -8.72 -7.89 7.00
CA HIS A 472 -7.44 -7.28 6.61
C HIS A 472 -7.06 -7.61 5.17
N PHE A 473 -6.36 -6.68 4.52
CA PHE A 473 -5.90 -6.79 3.15
C PHE A 473 -4.52 -7.42 3.02
N SER A 474 -4.26 -8.00 1.85
CA SER A 474 -2.96 -8.43 1.35
C SER A 474 -2.51 -7.44 0.27
N THR A 475 -1.55 -6.57 0.58
CA THR A 475 -1.28 -5.38 -0.24
C THR A 475 -0.13 -5.57 -1.21
N ILE A 476 -0.39 -5.34 -2.50
CA ILE A 476 0.65 -5.27 -3.53
C ILE A 476 0.78 -3.82 -3.97
N GLY A 477 1.98 -3.28 -3.85
CA GLY A 477 2.33 -1.94 -4.32
C GLY A 477 3.26 -1.97 -5.52
N LEU A 478 3.48 -0.80 -6.11
CA LEU A 478 4.49 -0.56 -7.13
C LEU A 478 5.39 0.63 -6.79
N LEU A 479 6.48 0.76 -7.53
CA LEU A 479 7.48 1.82 -7.41
C LEU A 479 8.08 2.08 -8.80
N GLY A 480 8.41 3.33 -9.10
CA GLY A 480 9.18 3.72 -10.27
C GLY A 480 8.44 3.57 -11.60
N MET A 481 7.11 3.80 -11.66
CA MET A 481 6.39 3.78 -12.94
C MET A 481 6.96 4.80 -13.94
N ASN A 482 7.49 5.92 -13.43
CA ASN A 482 8.19 6.93 -14.21
C ASN A 482 9.45 6.37 -14.89
N GLU A 483 10.35 5.76 -14.10
CA GLU A 483 11.58 5.18 -14.63
C GLU A 483 11.31 3.87 -15.40
N ALA A 484 10.18 3.19 -15.18
CA ALA A 484 9.73 2.10 -16.03
C ALA A 484 9.43 2.57 -17.47
N GLY A 485 8.85 3.75 -17.65
CA GLY A 485 8.67 4.37 -18.97
C GLY A 485 10.00 4.70 -19.67
N LEU A 486 10.97 5.22 -18.91
CA LEU A 486 12.32 5.54 -19.41
C LEU A 486 13.11 4.28 -19.81
N ASN A 487 13.01 3.21 -19.02
CA ASN A 487 13.71 1.94 -19.26
C ASN A 487 13.01 1.01 -20.27
N ALA A 488 11.72 1.21 -20.54
CA ALA A 488 10.96 0.46 -21.53
C ALA A 488 11.43 0.82 -22.96
N LYS A 489 12.11 -0.12 -23.62
CA LYS A 489 12.71 0.07 -24.97
C LYS A 489 11.71 0.46 -26.07
N TRP A 490 10.42 0.20 -25.86
CA TRP A 490 9.32 0.55 -26.76
C TRP A 490 8.65 1.90 -26.42
N ILE A 491 9.09 2.58 -25.35
CA ILE A 491 8.55 3.88 -24.90
C ILE A 491 9.68 4.92 -24.83
N GLY A 492 10.71 4.67 -24.03
CA GLY A 492 11.88 5.54 -23.87
C GLY A 492 11.57 6.95 -23.33
N LYS A 493 10.51 7.10 -22.52
CA LYS A 493 9.99 8.40 -22.05
C LYS A 493 9.45 8.32 -20.63
N ASP A 494 9.60 9.41 -19.88
CA ASP A 494 9.06 9.56 -18.53
C ASP A 494 7.51 9.72 -18.52
N LEU A 495 6.92 9.83 -17.33
CA LEU A 495 5.48 9.88 -17.09
C LEU A 495 4.81 11.21 -17.52
N THR A 496 5.59 12.23 -17.91
CA THR A 496 5.04 13.50 -18.42
C THR A 496 4.42 13.30 -19.80
N PHE A 497 4.91 12.32 -20.58
CA PHE A 497 4.45 12.06 -21.94
C PHE A 497 3.17 11.19 -21.97
N PRO A 498 2.18 11.50 -22.84
CA PRO A 498 0.94 10.73 -22.95
C PRO A 498 1.12 9.23 -23.19
N GLN A 499 2.15 8.82 -23.96
CA GLN A 499 2.42 7.40 -24.21
C GLN A 499 2.70 6.63 -22.92
N THR A 500 3.50 7.22 -22.03
CA THR A 500 3.84 6.62 -20.73
C THR A 500 2.66 6.69 -19.76
N GLN A 501 1.85 7.74 -19.82
CA GLN A 501 0.60 7.84 -19.03
C GLN A 501 -0.39 6.72 -19.40
N GLU A 502 -0.56 6.40 -20.68
CA GLU A 502 -1.40 5.27 -21.10
C GLU A 502 -0.79 3.91 -20.71
N PHE A 503 0.53 3.74 -20.83
CA PHE A 503 1.22 2.54 -20.33
C PHE A 503 1.06 2.36 -18.80
N ALA A 504 1.12 3.46 -18.03
CA ALA A 504 0.86 3.44 -16.59
C ALA A 504 -0.59 3.03 -16.28
N LYS A 505 -1.59 3.53 -17.01
CA LYS A 505 -3.00 3.13 -16.86
C LYS A 505 -3.22 1.65 -17.18
N LYS A 506 -2.64 1.16 -18.28
CA LYS A 506 -2.66 -0.28 -18.61
C LYS A 506 -2.05 -1.09 -17.47
N THR A 507 -0.87 -0.70 -16.99
CA THR A 507 -0.16 -1.37 -15.89
C THR A 507 -1.00 -1.42 -14.61
N LEU A 508 -1.56 -0.29 -14.19
CA LEU A 508 -2.41 -0.20 -12.99
C LEU A 508 -3.69 -1.05 -13.13
N ASN A 509 -4.35 -1.03 -14.29
CA ASN A 509 -5.56 -1.84 -14.50
C ASN A 509 -5.25 -3.34 -14.58
N HIS A 510 -4.18 -3.74 -15.28
CA HIS A 510 -3.70 -5.13 -15.29
C HIS A 510 -3.41 -5.63 -13.87
N MET A 511 -2.72 -4.83 -13.05
CA MET A 511 -2.48 -5.17 -11.65
C MET A 511 -3.80 -5.37 -10.86
N ARG A 512 -4.83 -4.54 -11.10
CA ARG A 512 -6.15 -4.71 -10.45
C ARG A 512 -6.88 -5.98 -10.88
N GLU A 513 -6.80 -6.34 -12.15
CA GLU A 513 -7.37 -7.58 -12.67
C GLU A 513 -6.71 -8.80 -12.00
N ARG A 514 -5.37 -8.83 -11.96
CA ARG A 514 -4.60 -9.88 -11.25
C ARG A 514 -4.93 -9.93 -9.75
N LEU A 515 -5.14 -8.79 -9.09
CA LEU A 515 -5.58 -8.76 -7.69
C LEU A 515 -6.95 -9.42 -7.52
N SER A 516 -7.89 -9.22 -8.45
CA SER A 516 -9.19 -9.91 -8.43
C SER A 516 -9.02 -11.43 -8.50
N ASP A 517 -8.17 -11.92 -9.42
CA ASP A 517 -7.85 -13.35 -9.53
C ASP A 517 -7.34 -13.93 -8.21
N TYR A 518 -6.44 -13.21 -7.51
CA TYR A 518 -5.91 -13.64 -6.21
C TYR A 518 -6.96 -13.67 -5.09
N GLN A 519 -7.96 -12.77 -5.12
CA GLN A 519 -9.07 -12.82 -4.16
C GLN A 519 -9.90 -14.09 -4.34
N GLU A 520 -10.21 -14.47 -5.59
CA GLU A 520 -10.92 -15.71 -5.89
C GLU A 520 -10.07 -16.95 -5.57
N GLN A 521 -8.77 -16.93 -5.93
CA GLN A 521 -7.86 -18.06 -5.74
C GLN A 521 -7.55 -18.36 -4.27
N TYR A 522 -7.28 -17.34 -3.46
CA TYR A 522 -6.83 -17.50 -2.07
C TYR A 522 -7.94 -17.30 -1.03
N GLY A 523 -9.08 -16.75 -1.42
CA GLY A 523 -10.17 -16.40 -0.52
C GLY A 523 -9.88 -15.22 0.42
N ASP A 524 -8.80 -14.46 0.19
CA ASP A 524 -8.40 -13.30 1.00
C ASP A 524 -8.70 -11.98 0.29
N LEU A 525 -8.71 -10.85 1.02
CA LEU A 525 -8.82 -9.52 0.42
C LEU A 525 -7.45 -9.05 -0.11
N TYR A 526 -7.42 -8.45 -1.30
CA TYR A 526 -6.20 -7.94 -1.95
C TYR A 526 -6.42 -6.51 -2.47
N ASN A 527 -5.39 -5.66 -2.37
CA ASN A 527 -5.46 -4.25 -2.77
C ASN A 527 -4.17 -3.76 -3.45
N LEU A 528 -4.33 -2.73 -4.29
CA LEU A 528 -3.26 -1.99 -4.96
C LEU A 528 -2.92 -0.73 -4.16
N GLU A 529 -1.63 -0.51 -3.89
CA GLU A 529 -1.12 0.63 -3.12
C GLU A 529 -0.07 1.48 -3.88
N ALA A 530 -0.16 2.79 -3.72
CA ALA A 530 0.83 3.74 -4.24
C ALA A 530 1.99 3.89 -3.22
N THR A 531 2.84 2.87 -3.13
CA THR A 531 3.87 2.72 -2.07
C THR A 531 4.60 4.04 -1.72
N PRO A 532 4.56 4.52 -0.45
CA PRO A 532 5.34 5.69 0.00
C PRO A 532 6.87 5.50 -0.06
N ALA A 533 7.33 4.25 -0.11
CA ALA A 533 8.67 3.82 -0.54
C ALA A 533 9.87 4.58 0.08
N GLU A 534 9.81 4.89 1.38
CA GLU A 534 10.86 5.62 2.12
C GLU A 534 12.26 5.05 1.94
N SER A 535 12.48 3.79 2.33
CA SER A 535 13.73 3.08 2.07
C SER A 535 13.72 2.39 0.71
N THR A 536 12.55 1.95 0.24
CA THR A 536 12.39 1.13 -0.96
C THR A 536 12.87 1.85 -2.22
N ALA A 537 12.54 3.14 -2.38
CA ALA A 537 12.95 3.96 -3.53
C ALA A 537 14.48 3.95 -3.73
N TYR A 538 15.24 4.13 -2.64
CA TYR A 538 16.70 4.11 -2.65
C TYR A 538 17.25 2.68 -2.75
N ARG A 539 16.71 1.73 -1.97
CA ARG A 539 17.18 0.34 -1.90
C ARG A 539 17.13 -0.35 -3.26
N LEU A 540 16.02 -0.23 -3.99
CA LEU A 540 15.87 -0.89 -5.28
C LEU A 540 16.83 -0.27 -6.30
N ALA A 541 16.77 1.05 -6.50
CA ALA A 541 17.63 1.78 -7.45
C ALA A 541 19.14 1.55 -7.21
N LYS A 542 19.58 1.50 -5.96
CA LYS A 542 20.97 1.17 -5.57
C LYS A 542 21.38 -0.26 -5.93
N HIS A 543 20.47 -1.23 -5.77
CA HIS A 543 20.71 -2.62 -6.20
C HIS A 543 20.71 -2.74 -7.73
N ASP A 544 19.81 -2.04 -8.40
CA ASP A 544 19.70 -1.99 -9.85
C ASP A 544 20.95 -1.40 -10.48
N LYS A 545 21.37 -0.19 -10.10
CA LYS A 545 22.62 0.43 -10.59
C LYS A 545 23.87 -0.42 -10.37
N LYS A 546 23.91 -1.23 -9.31
CA LYS A 546 25.03 -2.15 -9.04
C LYS A 546 25.07 -3.33 -10.03
N ASN A 547 23.92 -3.82 -10.47
CA ASN A 547 23.79 -5.02 -11.30
C ASN A 547 23.64 -4.69 -12.80
N PHE A 548 23.07 -3.52 -13.10
CA PHE A 548 22.74 -2.99 -14.42
C PHE A 548 23.18 -1.51 -14.46
N PRO A 549 24.47 -1.20 -14.69
CA PRO A 549 24.98 0.17 -14.56
C PRO A 549 24.28 1.21 -15.45
N ASP A 550 23.76 0.75 -16.59
CA ASP A 550 23.04 1.50 -17.62
C ASP A 550 21.52 1.63 -17.38
N ILE A 551 20.95 1.00 -16.35
CA ILE A 551 19.53 1.20 -16.02
C ILE A 551 19.27 2.65 -15.59
N VAL A 552 18.25 3.29 -16.15
CA VAL A 552 17.92 4.69 -15.85
C VAL A 552 17.25 4.78 -14.48
N THR A 553 17.73 5.71 -13.65
CA THR A 553 17.17 6.06 -12.34
C THR A 553 16.77 7.55 -12.32
N ALA A 554 16.06 8.01 -11.28
CA ALA A 554 15.59 9.39 -11.21
C ALA A 554 16.73 10.42 -11.07
N ASN A 555 17.90 10.01 -10.58
CA ASN A 555 19.08 10.86 -10.48
C ASN A 555 20.35 10.11 -10.93
N GLU A 556 20.89 10.55 -12.07
CA GLU A 556 22.13 10.04 -12.64
C GLU A 556 23.35 10.93 -12.29
N GLU A 557 23.15 12.24 -12.14
CA GLU A 557 24.23 13.23 -12.05
C GLU A 557 24.97 13.22 -10.70
N SER A 558 24.26 13.01 -9.59
CA SER A 558 24.86 13.06 -8.24
C SER A 558 25.49 11.74 -7.79
N GLY A 559 25.25 10.65 -8.53
CA GLY A 559 25.62 9.29 -8.14
C GLY A 559 24.79 8.70 -6.98
N VAL A 560 23.70 9.35 -6.54
CA VAL A 560 22.77 8.86 -5.51
C VAL A 560 21.45 8.43 -6.16
N PRO A 561 21.33 7.18 -6.63
CA PRO A 561 20.17 6.73 -7.40
C PRO A 561 18.95 6.48 -6.51
N TYR A 562 17.78 6.92 -6.97
CA TYR A 562 16.47 6.56 -6.40
C TYR A 562 15.45 6.35 -7.53
N TYR A 563 14.30 5.77 -7.19
CA TYR A 563 13.13 5.69 -8.07
C TYR A 563 12.00 6.59 -7.57
N THR A 564 11.26 7.19 -8.50
CA THR A 564 10.09 8.02 -8.21
C THR A 564 9.01 7.16 -7.55
N ASN A 565 8.39 7.68 -6.48
CA ASN A 565 7.34 6.96 -5.74
C ASN A 565 6.22 6.49 -6.67
N SER A 566 5.80 5.23 -6.50
CA SER A 566 4.63 4.63 -7.14
C SER A 566 4.47 5.00 -8.63
N SER A 567 3.46 5.80 -8.95
CA SER A 567 3.21 6.43 -10.26
C SER A 567 3.09 7.96 -10.16
N HIS A 568 3.90 8.57 -9.28
CA HIS A 568 4.05 10.01 -9.21
C HIS A 568 4.83 10.52 -10.45
N LEU A 569 4.66 11.81 -10.77
CA LEU A 569 5.46 12.50 -11.76
C LEU A 569 6.93 12.62 -11.30
N PRO A 570 7.90 12.81 -12.22
CA PRO A 570 9.26 13.17 -11.85
C PRO A 570 9.25 14.39 -10.92
N VAL A 571 10.02 14.36 -9.84
CA VAL A 571 9.99 15.43 -8.82
C VAL A 571 10.47 16.78 -9.34
N SER A 572 11.21 16.80 -10.46
CA SER A 572 11.73 17.99 -11.14
C SER A 572 10.82 18.55 -12.24
N PHE A 573 9.67 17.92 -12.53
CA PHE A 573 8.88 18.18 -13.74
C PHE A 573 8.33 19.62 -13.86
N THR A 574 7.48 20.05 -12.92
CA THR A 574 6.72 21.31 -13.02
C THR A 574 6.52 21.97 -11.66
N ASP A 575 6.38 23.30 -11.69
CA ASP A 575 5.97 24.19 -10.60
C ASP A 575 4.48 24.53 -10.67
N ASP A 576 3.78 24.17 -11.76
CA ASP A 576 2.32 24.31 -11.85
C ASP A 576 1.62 23.11 -11.16
N ILE A 577 0.89 23.41 -10.08
CA ILE A 577 0.15 22.38 -9.35
C ILE A 577 -1.01 21.79 -10.17
N PHE A 578 -1.65 22.56 -11.06
CA PHE A 578 -2.79 22.09 -11.85
C PHE A 578 -2.33 21.21 -13.01
N GLU A 579 -1.21 21.53 -13.66
CA GLU A 579 -0.58 20.62 -14.65
C GLU A 579 -0.25 19.25 -14.02
N ALA A 580 0.32 19.26 -12.80
CA ALA A 580 0.60 18.03 -12.07
C ALA A 580 -0.68 17.26 -11.68
N LEU A 581 -1.74 17.96 -11.24
CA LEU A 581 -3.03 17.38 -10.88
C LEU A 581 -3.76 16.77 -12.09
N ASP A 582 -3.78 17.45 -13.23
CA ASP A 582 -4.45 16.99 -14.46
C ASP A 582 -3.93 15.62 -14.95
N ILE A 583 -2.63 15.36 -14.76
CA ILE A 583 -2.01 14.07 -15.04
C ILE A 583 -2.28 13.07 -13.89
N GLN A 584 -2.06 13.49 -12.65
CA GLN A 584 -2.10 12.58 -11.49
C GLN A 584 -3.52 12.10 -11.15
N ASP A 585 -4.57 12.90 -11.32
CA ASP A 585 -5.96 12.53 -11.03
C ASP A 585 -6.36 11.23 -11.76
N ARG A 586 -5.94 11.12 -13.02
CA ARG A 586 -6.22 9.98 -13.92
C ARG A 586 -5.46 8.69 -13.55
N LEU A 587 -4.47 8.78 -12.66
CA LEU A 587 -3.66 7.65 -12.18
C LEU A 587 -3.99 7.29 -10.72
N GLN A 588 -4.09 8.31 -9.86
CA GLN A 588 -4.33 8.12 -8.42
C GLN A 588 -5.70 7.50 -8.12
N THR A 589 -6.69 7.73 -8.98
CA THR A 589 -8.02 7.10 -8.92
C THR A 589 -8.06 5.61 -9.28
N LEU A 590 -7.00 5.07 -9.89
CA LEU A 590 -6.89 3.64 -10.23
C LEU A 590 -6.43 2.80 -9.04
N TYR A 591 -5.72 3.38 -8.08
CA TYR A 591 -5.35 2.67 -6.85
C TYR A 591 -6.61 2.32 -6.04
N THR A 592 -6.70 1.06 -5.62
CA THR A 592 -7.77 0.64 -4.71
C THR A 592 -7.47 1.04 -3.26
N SER A 593 -6.24 1.49 -2.96
CA SER A 593 -5.88 2.01 -1.65
C SER A 593 -4.57 2.79 -1.63
N GLY A 594 -4.23 3.39 -0.49
CA GLY A 594 -2.84 3.78 -0.22
C GLY A 594 -2.28 4.82 -1.20
N THR A 595 -3.09 5.82 -1.57
CA THR A 595 -2.77 6.89 -2.55
C THR A 595 -2.96 8.26 -1.90
N VAL A 596 -2.08 9.22 -2.24
CA VAL A 596 -2.20 10.63 -1.89
C VAL A 596 -1.46 11.52 -2.90
N PHE A 597 -2.07 12.65 -3.28
CA PHE A 597 -1.38 13.74 -3.97
C PHE A 597 -0.74 14.71 -2.98
N HIS A 598 0.57 14.91 -3.09
CA HIS A 598 1.32 15.88 -2.28
C HIS A 598 1.52 17.18 -3.05
N ALA A 599 0.88 18.25 -2.61
CA ALA A 599 1.21 19.60 -3.04
C ALA A 599 2.48 20.06 -2.30
N PHE A 600 3.66 19.76 -2.82
CA PHE A 600 4.95 20.17 -2.24
C PHE A 600 5.16 21.68 -2.44
N LEU A 601 5.12 22.45 -1.35
CA LEU A 601 5.22 23.91 -1.37
C LEU A 601 6.57 24.35 -0.76
N GLY A 602 7.16 25.42 -1.29
CA GLY A 602 8.45 25.92 -0.78
C GLY A 602 8.38 26.50 0.63
N GLU A 603 7.26 27.14 0.98
CA GLU A 603 7.02 27.71 2.30
C GLU A 603 5.53 27.77 2.66
N LYS A 604 5.21 28.24 3.88
CA LYS A 604 3.83 28.48 4.32
C LYS A 604 3.08 29.38 3.33
N LEU A 605 1.86 28.98 2.95
CA LEU A 605 0.92 29.78 2.15
C LEU A 605 0.61 31.14 2.83
N PRO A 606 0.29 32.21 2.07
CA PRO A 606 0.18 33.57 2.60
C PRO A 606 -0.72 33.70 3.83
N ASP A 607 -1.91 33.10 3.78
CA ASP A 607 -2.85 33.03 4.89
C ASP A 607 -3.73 31.77 4.82
N TRP A 608 -4.67 31.65 5.77
CA TRP A 608 -5.65 30.57 5.81
C TRP A 608 -6.64 30.63 4.63
N LYS A 609 -6.90 31.79 4.02
CA LYS A 609 -7.83 31.93 2.89
C LYS A 609 -7.24 31.36 1.62
N ALA A 610 -5.94 31.58 1.37
CA ALA A 610 -5.21 30.96 0.28
C ALA A 610 -5.22 29.42 0.39
N ALA A 611 -5.00 28.89 1.61
CA ALA A 611 -5.10 27.46 1.87
C ALA A 611 -6.52 26.93 1.65
N ALA A 612 -7.55 27.59 2.19
CA ALA A 612 -8.95 27.21 1.98
C ALA A 612 -9.33 27.21 0.50
N ALA A 613 -8.97 28.27 -0.25
CA ALA A 613 -9.27 28.40 -1.67
C ALA A 613 -8.58 27.31 -2.52
N LEU A 614 -7.34 26.94 -2.21
CA LEU A 614 -6.64 25.86 -2.90
C LEU A 614 -7.24 24.50 -2.57
N VAL A 615 -7.50 24.20 -1.28
CA VAL A 615 -8.12 22.94 -0.85
C VAL A 615 -9.50 22.77 -1.48
N LYS A 616 -10.31 23.84 -1.53
CA LYS A 616 -11.61 23.88 -2.19
C LYS A 616 -11.50 23.63 -3.69
N LYS A 617 -10.64 24.38 -4.38
CA LYS A 617 -10.42 24.26 -5.83
C LYS A 617 -9.96 22.86 -6.23
N ILE A 618 -9.16 22.19 -5.39
CA ILE A 618 -8.76 20.79 -5.63
C ILE A 618 -9.97 19.85 -5.46
N ALA A 619 -10.71 19.93 -4.35
CA ALA A 619 -11.87 19.07 -4.09
C ALA A 619 -12.98 19.21 -5.15
N GLU A 620 -13.26 20.44 -5.60
CA GLU A 620 -14.33 20.75 -6.55
C GLU A 620 -13.97 20.41 -8.02
N LYS A 621 -12.68 20.26 -8.37
CA LYS A 621 -12.26 19.97 -9.76
C LYS A 621 -11.76 18.56 -10.00
N TYR A 622 -11.17 17.93 -9.00
CA TYR A 622 -10.47 16.65 -9.15
C TYR A 622 -11.20 15.53 -8.41
N THR A 623 -10.97 14.30 -8.84
CA THR A 623 -11.62 13.06 -8.34
C THR A 623 -10.68 12.24 -7.44
N LEU A 624 -9.42 12.67 -7.33
CA LEU A 624 -8.39 12.11 -6.46
C LEU A 624 -8.88 12.10 -4.99
N PRO A 625 -8.60 11.01 -4.25
CA PRO A 625 -9.26 10.76 -2.97
C PRO A 625 -8.60 11.43 -1.78
N TYR A 626 -7.27 11.58 -1.81
CA TYR A 626 -6.48 12.14 -0.72
C TYR A 626 -5.49 13.13 -1.28
N TYR A 627 -5.40 14.28 -0.63
CA TYR A 627 -4.39 15.29 -0.93
C TYR A 627 -3.98 16.04 0.32
N THR A 628 -2.84 16.69 0.24
CA THR A 628 -2.28 17.43 1.37
C THR A 628 -1.37 18.53 0.88
N MET A 629 -1.47 19.69 1.53
CA MET A 629 -0.46 20.74 1.41
C MET A 629 0.81 20.27 2.11
N SER A 630 1.98 20.52 1.53
CA SER A 630 3.28 20.07 2.07
C SER A 630 4.32 21.21 2.00
N PRO A 631 4.11 22.34 2.72
CA PRO A 631 5.10 23.40 2.89
C PRO A 631 6.35 22.91 3.63
N THR A 632 7.51 23.45 3.23
CA THR A 632 8.76 23.31 3.99
C THR A 632 8.89 24.45 4.99
N TYR A 633 9.41 24.17 6.18
CA TYR A 633 9.64 25.16 7.24
C TYR A 633 10.89 24.80 8.04
N SER A 634 11.46 25.77 8.75
CA SER A 634 12.63 25.59 9.61
C SER A 634 12.29 25.82 11.08
N VAL A 635 13.01 25.20 12.01
CA VAL A 635 12.85 25.42 13.45
C VAL A 635 14.19 25.78 14.10
N CYS A 636 14.23 26.93 14.77
CA CYS A 636 15.35 27.36 15.60
C CYS A 636 15.10 27.00 17.07
N SER A 637 16.12 26.49 17.77
CA SER A 637 16.05 26.13 19.20
C SER A 637 15.57 27.27 20.11
N ASP A 638 15.86 28.52 19.76
CA ASP A 638 15.61 29.69 20.60
C ASP A 638 14.38 30.50 20.13
N HIS A 639 14.09 30.44 18.83
CA HIS A 639 13.14 31.32 18.15
C HIS A 639 11.95 30.59 17.52
N GLY A 640 11.91 29.26 17.62
CA GLY A 640 10.85 28.40 17.11
C GLY A 640 10.73 28.42 15.59
N TYR A 641 9.49 28.40 15.12
CA TYR A 641 9.10 28.30 13.71
C TYR A 641 9.66 29.44 12.84
N LEU A 642 10.21 29.08 11.69
CA LEU A 642 10.71 29.96 10.64
C LEU A 642 10.08 29.59 9.30
N ARG A 643 9.72 30.59 8.50
CA ARG A 643 9.08 30.42 7.18
C ARG A 643 10.09 29.96 6.12
N GLY A 644 9.75 28.88 5.41
CA GLY A 644 10.57 28.27 4.36
C GLY A 644 11.81 27.55 4.90
N GLU A 645 12.63 27.03 3.99
CA GLU A 645 13.94 26.50 4.33
C GLU A 645 14.92 27.62 4.73
N ARG A 646 15.52 27.49 5.93
CA ARG A 646 16.52 28.40 6.46
C ARG A 646 17.62 27.60 7.16
N HIS A 647 18.81 27.48 6.58
CA HIS A 647 19.90 26.75 7.23
C HIS A 647 20.36 27.40 8.56
N GLU A 648 20.30 28.73 8.65
CA GLU A 648 20.62 29.52 9.84
C GLU A 648 19.45 30.42 10.25
N CYS A 649 19.28 30.65 11.55
CA CYS A 649 18.21 31.49 12.07
C CYS A 649 18.51 32.98 11.80
N PRO A 650 17.64 33.73 11.11
CA PRO A 650 17.87 35.14 10.80
C PRO A 650 17.90 36.06 12.03
N LYS A 651 17.57 35.55 13.23
CA LYS A 651 17.57 36.29 14.49
C LYS A 651 18.82 36.05 15.36
N CYS A 652 19.49 34.90 15.24
CA CYS A 652 20.64 34.55 16.10
C CYS A 652 21.77 33.78 15.41
N GLY A 653 21.73 33.54 14.10
CA GLY A 653 22.77 32.82 13.35
C GLY A 653 22.92 31.32 13.68
N LYS A 654 22.22 30.80 14.69
CA LYS A 654 22.23 29.37 15.02
C LYS A 654 21.67 28.54 13.86
N LYS A 655 22.31 27.40 13.60
CA LYS A 655 21.80 26.37 12.68
C LYS A 655 20.38 25.94 13.07
N THR A 656 19.52 25.73 12.07
CA THR A 656 18.12 25.32 12.28
C THR A 656 17.88 23.88 11.82
N GLU A 657 16.73 23.32 12.22
CA GLU A 657 16.21 22.05 11.69
C GLU A 657 15.23 22.35 10.54
N THR A 658 15.57 22.04 9.28
CA THR A 658 14.61 22.10 8.16
C THR A 658 13.68 20.89 8.25
N TYR A 659 12.37 21.11 8.35
CA TYR A 659 11.33 20.09 8.30
C TYR A 659 10.63 20.11 6.95
N SER A 660 10.48 18.94 6.34
CA SER A 660 9.66 18.76 5.15
C SER A 660 8.97 17.40 5.16
N ARG A 661 7.98 17.24 4.29
CA ARG A 661 7.30 15.98 4.01
C ARG A 661 7.79 15.48 2.67
N ILE A 662 8.50 14.36 2.63
CA ILE A 662 9.04 13.79 1.40
C ILE A 662 8.15 12.63 0.89
N THR A 663 7.75 11.73 1.78
CA THR A 663 6.97 10.51 1.43
C THR A 663 5.56 10.45 1.98
N GLY A 664 5.27 11.14 3.09
CA GLY A 664 4.00 10.98 3.81
C GLY A 664 3.92 11.62 5.20
N TYR A 665 5.04 11.91 5.85
CA TYR A 665 5.02 12.59 7.16
C TYR A 665 6.19 13.56 7.32
N TYR A 666 6.07 14.49 8.27
CA TYR A 666 7.09 15.51 8.52
C TYR A 666 8.25 14.96 9.35
N ARG A 667 9.47 15.17 8.85
CA ARG A 667 10.73 14.89 9.58
C ARG A 667 11.77 15.97 9.25
N PRO A 668 12.79 16.14 10.11
CA PRO A 668 13.97 16.91 9.74
C PRO A 668 14.63 16.32 8.49
N VAL A 669 15.00 17.15 7.52
CA VAL A 669 15.60 16.71 6.24
C VAL A 669 16.87 15.87 6.48
N GLN A 670 17.64 16.18 7.52
CA GLN A 670 18.84 15.43 7.90
C GLN A 670 18.60 13.97 8.35
N ASN A 671 17.37 13.60 8.74
CA ASN A 671 17.05 12.26 9.26
C ASN A 671 16.73 11.24 8.15
N TRP A 672 16.43 11.70 6.94
CA TRP A 672 16.13 10.81 5.81
C TRP A 672 17.39 10.09 5.31
N ASN A 673 17.18 8.96 4.61
CA ASN A 673 18.23 8.28 3.86
C ASN A 673 18.67 9.10 2.64
N ASP A 674 19.85 8.78 2.11
CA ASP A 674 20.51 9.57 1.05
C ASP A 674 19.65 9.73 -0.21
N GLY A 675 18.91 8.69 -0.61
CA GLY A 675 18.01 8.75 -1.77
C GLY A 675 16.83 9.69 -1.57
N LYS A 676 16.19 9.68 -0.38
CA LYS A 676 15.10 10.62 -0.06
C LYS A 676 15.62 12.04 0.17
N ALA A 677 16.81 12.20 0.72
CA ALA A 677 17.48 13.49 0.79
C ALA A 677 17.85 14.04 -0.59
N GLN A 678 18.16 13.18 -1.57
CA GLN A 678 18.38 13.60 -2.96
C GLN A 678 17.06 13.93 -3.68
N GLU A 679 16.02 13.11 -3.51
CA GLU A 679 14.67 13.40 -4.02
C GLU A 679 14.13 14.74 -3.53
N PHE A 680 14.47 15.17 -2.31
CA PHE A 680 14.12 16.50 -1.81
C PHE A 680 14.86 17.63 -2.56
N LYS A 681 16.15 17.46 -2.88
CA LYS A 681 16.96 18.47 -3.59
C LYS A 681 16.58 18.60 -5.07
N ASP A 682 16.25 17.48 -5.71
CA ASP A 682 15.87 17.46 -7.12
C ASP A 682 14.45 18.00 -7.36
N ARG A 683 13.68 18.24 -6.28
CA ARG A 683 12.26 18.59 -6.35
C ARG A 683 12.05 20.03 -6.78
N LYS A 684 11.31 20.22 -7.87
CA LYS A 684 10.67 21.50 -8.19
C LYS A 684 9.44 21.66 -7.29
N LEU A 685 9.35 22.79 -6.60
CA LEU A 685 8.27 23.10 -5.65
C LEU A 685 7.16 23.85 -6.38
N TYR A 686 5.90 23.64 -5.99
CA TYR A 686 4.77 24.27 -6.66
C TYR A 686 4.60 25.75 -6.28
N GLU A 687 4.39 26.60 -7.28
CA GLU A 687 4.17 28.04 -7.13
C GLU A 687 2.68 28.39 -7.35
N VAL A 688 1.92 28.38 -6.25
CA VAL A 688 0.45 28.52 -6.27
C VAL A 688 -0.02 29.86 -6.86
N ASP A 689 0.75 30.94 -6.67
CA ASP A 689 0.39 32.27 -7.17
C ASP A 689 0.56 32.42 -8.69
N HIS A 690 1.29 31.52 -9.34
CA HIS A 690 1.54 31.50 -10.79
C HIS A 690 0.95 30.27 -11.51
N SER A 691 0.35 29.34 -10.77
CA SER A 691 -0.32 28.14 -11.33
C SER A 691 -1.65 28.52 -12.00
N GLU A 692 -1.72 28.42 -13.32
CA GLU A 692 -2.94 28.75 -14.09
C GLU A 692 -3.79 27.51 -14.34
N ILE A 693 -5.12 27.66 -14.26
CA ILE A 693 -6.03 26.58 -14.63
C ILE A 693 -6.06 26.48 -16.16
N GLY A 694 -5.36 25.49 -16.71
CA GLY A 694 -5.51 25.06 -18.11
C GLY A 694 -4.63 25.83 -19.11
N SER A 695 -3.32 25.60 -19.08
CA SER A 695 -2.39 25.97 -20.16
C SER A 695 -2.20 24.86 -21.21
N SER A 696 -2.90 23.72 -21.06
CA SER A 696 -2.84 22.61 -22.01
C SER A 696 -3.40 23.03 -23.37
N LYS A 697 -2.51 23.19 -24.36
CA LYS A 697 -2.86 23.36 -25.78
C LYS A 697 -3.45 22.07 -26.37
N SER A 698 -4.67 21.73 -25.99
CA SER A 698 -5.54 20.81 -26.72
C SER A 698 -6.55 21.63 -27.50
N GLU A 699 -6.45 21.62 -28.83
CA GLU A 699 -7.46 22.22 -29.70
C GLU A 699 -8.80 21.50 -29.52
N GLU A 700 -9.77 22.13 -28.86
CA GLU A 700 -11.16 21.69 -28.92
C GLU A 700 -11.69 21.86 -30.36
N PRO A 701 -12.31 20.83 -30.96
CA PRO A 701 -13.02 21.01 -32.21
C PRO A 701 -14.25 21.88 -31.99
N LYS A 702 -14.20 23.14 -32.43
CA LYS A 702 -15.36 24.05 -32.41
C LYS A 702 -16.50 23.48 -33.27
N ILE A 703 -17.50 22.88 -32.64
CA ILE A 703 -18.80 22.62 -33.28
C ILE A 703 -19.66 23.88 -33.10
N THR A 704 -19.53 24.82 -34.04
CA THR A 704 -20.46 25.94 -34.18
C THR A 704 -21.72 25.46 -34.89
N GLY A 705 -22.83 25.36 -34.16
CA GLY A 705 -24.11 24.89 -34.72
C GLY A 705 -25.27 25.14 -33.77
N ALA A 706 -25.60 26.40 -33.51
CA ALA A 706 -26.79 26.75 -32.75
C ALA A 706 -28.08 26.44 -33.56
N ALA A 707 -28.95 25.61 -32.99
CA ALA A 707 -30.33 25.43 -33.44
C ALA A 707 -31.25 25.43 -32.20
N GLU A 708 -32.18 26.38 -32.16
CA GLU A 708 -33.07 26.61 -31.02
C GLU A 708 -34.09 25.47 -30.86
N ILE A 709 -34.25 24.94 -29.64
CA ILE A 709 -35.35 24.03 -29.34
C ILE A 709 -36.62 24.85 -29.10
N ARG A 710 -37.52 24.89 -30.10
CA ARG A 710 -38.90 25.38 -29.92
C ARG A 710 -39.79 24.25 -29.41
N VAL A 711 -40.49 24.52 -28.31
CA VAL A 711 -41.52 23.63 -27.76
C VAL A 711 -42.82 23.78 -28.57
N ALA A 712 -43.47 22.66 -28.89
CA ALA A 712 -44.81 22.60 -29.48
C ALA A 712 -45.73 21.69 -28.63
N PRO A 713 -47.05 21.98 -28.55
CA PRO A 713 -47.96 21.31 -27.61
C PRO A 713 -48.48 19.95 -28.12
N PRO A 714 -49.03 19.09 -27.23
CA PRO A 714 -49.46 17.73 -27.57
C PRO A 714 -50.81 17.67 -28.29
N VAL A 715 -51.02 16.62 -29.09
CA VAL A 715 -52.28 16.31 -29.80
C VAL A 715 -52.60 14.81 -29.64
N SER A 716 -53.89 14.47 -29.52
CA SER A 716 -54.44 13.13 -29.35
C SER A 716 -55.38 12.76 -30.54
N ASP A 717 -55.87 11.53 -30.72
CA ASP A 717 -55.84 10.36 -29.82
C ASP A 717 -55.31 9.07 -30.52
N PRO A 718 -55.94 7.86 -30.62
CA PRO A 718 -55.15 6.62 -30.61
C PRO A 718 -55.28 5.73 -31.86
N GLY A 719 -54.33 4.80 -32.07
CA GLY A 719 -54.38 3.88 -33.21
C GLY A 719 -53.38 2.72 -33.21
N THR A 720 -53.60 1.72 -32.34
CA THR A 720 -53.15 0.30 -32.45
C THR A 720 -51.85 -0.06 -33.19
N LEU A 721 -50.88 -0.71 -32.50
CA LEU A 721 -50.30 -2.00 -32.92
C LEU A 721 -49.25 -2.58 -31.93
N LYS A 722 -49.62 -3.68 -31.26
CA LYS A 722 -48.80 -4.81 -30.75
C LYS A 722 -47.39 -4.53 -30.16
N SER A 723 -47.28 -4.66 -28.84
CA SER A 723 -46.02 -4.78 -28.08
C SER A 723 -45.07 -5.86 -28.59
N ARG A 724 -43.76 -5.56 -28.67
CA ARG A 724 -42.68 -6.54 -28.84
C ARG A 724 -41.42 -6.10 -28.09
N SER A 725 -41.23 -6.64 -26.89
CA SER A 725 -39.94 -6.65 -26.21
C SER A 725 -38.87 -7.26 -27.12
N LYS A 726 -37.80 -6.52 -27.41
CA LYS A 726 -36.69 -6.98 -28.26
C LYS A 726 -35.40 -7.07 -27.44
N ALA A 727 -34.80 -8.26 -27.39
CA ALA A 727 -33.49 -8.44 -26.77
C ALA A 727 -32.36 -8.56 -27.81
N LEU A 728 -31.25 -7.87 -27.57
CA LEU A 728 -30.05 -7.82 -28.41
C LEU A 728 -28.82 -8.26 -27.58
N LEU A 729 -28.14 -9.34 -27.97
CA LEU A 729 -26.90 -9.79 -27.35
C LEU A 729 -25.70 -9.29 -28.17
N PHE A 730 -25.00 -8.29 -27.64
CA PHE A 730 -23.78 -7.76 -28.22
C PHE A 730 -22.59 -8.69 -27.90
N THR A 731 -21.86 -9.09 -28.93
CA THR A 731 -20.71 -9.99 -28.86
C THR A 731 -19.54 -9.46 -29.70
N THR A 732 -18.33 -9.95 -29.46
CA THR A 732 -17.17 -9.74 -30.34
C THR A 732 -16.50 -11.07 -30.66
N LYS A 733 -15.71 -11.11 -31.74
CA LYS A 733 -15.04 -12.34 -32.22
C LYS A 733 -14.01 -12.91 -31.25
N THR A 734 -13.42 -12.05 -30.41
CA THR A 734 -12.38 -12.38 -29.42
C THR A 734 -12.93 -12.64 -28.01
N CYS A 735 -14.23 -12.42 -27.77
CA CYS A 735 -14.85 -12.48 -26.45
C CYS A 735 -15.00 -13.93 -25.91
N PRO A 736 -14.23 -14.37 -24.90
CA PRO A 736 -14.30 -15.75 -24.39
C PRO A 736 -15.65 -16.04 -23.71
N ASN A 737 -16.22 -15.04 -23.02
CA ASN A 737 -17.46 -15.17 -22.27
C ASN A 737 -18.73 -15.15 -23.15
N CYS A 738 -18.62 -14.74 -24.42
CA CYS A 738 -19.78 -14.59 -25.30
C CYS A 738 -20.40 -15.94 -25.70
N LYS A 739 -19.61 -17.01 -25.77
CA LYS A 739 -20.12 -18.37 -26.01
C LYS A 739 -20.97 -18.87 -24.84
N MET A 740 -20.52 -18.63 -23.61
CA MET A 740 -21.23 -19.07 -22.40
C MET A 740 -22.45 -18.17 -22.11
N ALA A 741 -22.40 -16.87 -22.45
CA ALA A 741 -23.57 -15.99 -22.37
C ALA A 741 -24.73 -16.46 -23.27
N LYS A 742 -24.44 -16.91 -24.50
CA LYS A 742 -25.43 -17.55 -25.39
C LYS A 742 -26.06 -18.77 -24.72
N GLN A 743 -25.24 -19.72 -24.26
CA GLN A 743 -25.70 -20.94 -23.57
C GLN A 743 -26.60 -20.63 -22.34
N ILE A 744 -26.28 -19.58 -21.58
CA ILE A 744 -27.07 -19.14 -20.43
C ILE A 744 -28.45 -18.63 -20.88
N LEU A 745 -28.51 -17.77 -21.90
CA LEU A 745 -29.76 -17.22 -22.43
C LEU A 745 -30.64 -18.31 -23.08
N ASP A 746 -30.01 -19.21 -23.85
CA ASP A 746 -30.65 -20.38 -24.44
C ASP A 746 -31.26 -21.28 -23.34
N SER A 747 -30.51 -21.54 -22.26
CA SER A 747 -31.01 -22.31 -21.10
C SER A 747 -32.13 -21.62 -20.31
N GLY A 748 -32.25 -20.29 -20.46
CA GLY A 748 -33.30 -19.47 -19.89
C GLY A 748 -34.55 -19.31 -20.78
N ASN A 749 -34.56 -19.90 -21.98
CA ASN A 749 -35.58 -19.64 -23.01
C ASN A 749 -35.76 -18.16 -23.39
N VAL A 750 -34.72 -17.32 -23.21
CA VAL A 750 -34.76 -15.92 -23.60
C VAL A 750 -34.51 -15.83 -25.11
N GLN A 751 -35.41 -15.22 -25.87
CA GLN A 751 -35.17 -14.95 -27.29
C GLN A 751 -34.37 -13.65 -27.47
N TYR A 752 -33.27 -13.72 -28.22
CA TYR A 752 -32.38 -12.59 -28.49
C TYR A 752 -31.84 -12.64 -29.93
N GLU A 753 -31.54 -11.47 -30.51
CA GLU A 753 -30.73 -11.36 -31.73
C GLU A 753 -29.27 -11.13 -31.35
N VAL A 754 -28.32 -11.70 -32.10
CA VAL A 754 -26.88 -11.49 -31.86
C VAL A 754 -26.40 -10.32 -32.71
N VAL A 755 -25.74 -9.35 -32.08
CA VAL A 755 -25.09 -8.21 -32.74
C VAL A 755 -23.57 -8.36 -32.57
N ASP A 756 -22.82 -8.25 -33.67
CA ASP A 756 -21.36 -8.10 -33.59
C ASP A 756 -21.03 -6.63 -33.34
N ALA A 757 -20.44 -6.35 -32.16
CA ALA A 757 -20.17 -5.00 -31.69
C ALA A 757 -19.00 -4.32 -32.41
N GLU A 758 -18.12 -5.07 -33.07
CA GLU A 758 -17.03 -4.53 -33.90
C GLU A 758 -17.56 -4.10 -35.27
N GLU A 759 -18.53 -4.82 -35.82
CA GLU A 759 -19.16 -4.51 -37.11
C GLU A 759 -20.28 -3.44 -37.01
N HIS A 760 -20.92 -3.29 -35.85
CA HIS A 760 -22.12 -2.45 -35.67
C HIS A 760 -21.91 -1.27 -34.70
N ALA A 761 -20.79 -0.56 -34.82
CA ALA A 761 -20.39 0.55 -33.94
C ALA A 761 -21.35 1.76 -33.86
N ALA A 762 -22.36 1.87 -34.74
CA ALA A 762 -23.43 2.85 -34.60
C ALA A 762 -24.47 2.41 -33.55
N ILE A 763 -24.92 1.16 -33.63
CA ILE A 763 -25.87 0.53 -32.71
C ILE A 763 -25.26 0.43 -31.30
N CYS A 764 -23.96 0.15 -31.18
CA CYS A 764 -23.27 0.17 -29.89
C CYS A 764 -23.31 1.56 -29.21
N ARG A 765 -23.29 2.65 -29.97
CA ARG A 765 -23.42 4.02 -29.42
C ARG A 765 -24.86 4.36 -29.03
N GLU A 766 -25.84 3.92 -29.83
CA GLU A 766 -27.27 4.06 -29.54
C GLU A 766 -27.66 3.45 -28.18
N TYR A 767 -27.20 2.22 -27.90
CA TYR A 767 -27.51 1.49 -26.66
C TYR A 767 -26.42 1.59 -25.57
N GLN A 768 -25.45 2.49 -25.72
CA GLN A 768 -24.34 2.73 -24.79
C GLN A 768 -23.53 1.46 -24.42
N VAL A 769 -23.37 0.55 -25.38
CA VAL A 769 -22.64 -0.72 -25.20
C VAL A 769 -21.14 -0.50 -25.35
N SER A 770 -20.41 -0.63 -24.25
CA SER A 770 -18.95 -0.45 -24.18
C SER A 770 -18.15 -1.76 -24.04
N ARG A 771 -18.81 -2.92 -23.95
CA ARG A 771 -18.18 -4.23 -23.70
C ARG A 771 -19.06 -5.41 -24.11
N ALA A 772 -18.45 -6.55 -24.38
CA ALA A 772 -19.11 -7.81 -24.69
C ALA A 772 -18.76 -8.91 -23.65
N PRO A 773 -19.69 -9.83 -23.30
CA PRO A 773 -21.09 -9.86 -23.71
C PRO A 773 -21.90 -8.79 -22.97
N THR A 774 -22.85 -8.16 -23.67
CA THR A 774 -23.88 -7.30 -23.07
C THR A 774 -25.22 -7.62 -23.71
N LEU A 775 -26.23 -7.90 -22.89
CA LEU A 775 -27.62 -8.04 -23.33
C LEU A 775 -28.31 -6.68 -23.17
N VAL A 776 -28.97 -6.20 -24.21
CA VAL A 776 -29.83 -5.01 -24.17
C VAL A 776 -31.26 -5.49 -24.39
N ILE A 777 -32.19 -5.05 -23.55
CA ILE A 777 -33.63 -5.32 -23.70
C ILE A 777 -34.31 -3.98 -23.96
N VAL A 778 -35.04 -3.92 -25.08
CA VAL A 778 -35.81 -2.77 -25.54
C VAL A 778 -37.29 -3.12 -25.41
N ASP A 779 -37.94 -2.52 -24.43
CA ASP A 779 -39.39 -2.45 -24.28
C ASP A 779 -39.89 -1.08 -24.76
N ASP A 780 -41.19 -0.97 -25.06
CA ASP A 780 -41.77 0.16 -25.82
C ASP A 780 -41.43 1.57 -25.28
N ASP A 781 -41.13 1.72 -23.98
CA ASP A 781 -40.68 2.96 -23.32
C ASP A 781 -39.34 2.83 -22.54
N ARG A 782 -38.65 1.68 -22.58
CA ARG A 782 -37.47 1.42 -21.72
C ARG A 782 -36.39 0.58 -22.40
N VAL A 783 -35.17 1.12 -22.39
CA VAL A 783 -33.94 0.38 -22.69
C VAL A 783 -33.29 -0.05 -21.37
N SER A 784 -32.96 -1.32 -21.22
CA SER A 784 -32.18 -1.83 -20.10
C SER A 784 -30.97 -2.63 -20.57
N THR A 785 -29.80 -2.34 -19.98
CA THR A 785 -28.49 -2.84 -20.44
C THR A 785 -27.84 -3.69 -19.35
N ILE A 786 -27.65 -4.98 -19.66
CA ILE A 786 -27.18 -6.04 -18.76
C ILE A 786 -25.81 -6.51 -19.27
N SER A 787 -24.75 -5.81 -18.86
CA SER A 787 -23.38 -6.19 -19.22
C SER A 787 -22.82 -7.33 -18.37
N ASN A 788 -21.92 -8.10 -18.97
CA ASN A 788 -21.19 -9.24 -18.38
C ASN A 788 -22.03 -10.50 -18.15
N ILE A 789 -21.32 -11.64 -18.06
CA ILE A 789 -21.95 -12.97 -18.00
C ILE A 789 -22.66 -13.26 -16.69
N SER A 790 -22.16 -12.74 -15.56
CA SER A 790 -22.75 -12.96 -14.24
C SER A 790 -24.11 -12.27 -14.12
N ASN A 791 -24.24 -11.06 -14.66
CA ASN A 791 -25.50 -10.33 -14.68
C ASN A 791 -26.51 -10.98 -15.64
N ILE A 792 -26.07 -11.43 -16.82
CA ILE A 792 -26.91 -12.22 -17.76
C ILE A 792 -27.40 -13.52 -17.09
N LYS A 793 -26.55 -14.18 -16.29
CA LYS A 793 -26.91 -15.38 -15.51
C LYS A 793 -27.88 -15.10 -14.37
N GLN A 794 -27.87 -13.89 -13.80
CA GLN A 794 -28.84 -13.47 -12.80
C GLN A 794 -30.18 -13.13 -13.47
N PHE A 795 -30.17 -12.37 -14.56
CA PHE A 795 -31.36 -12.05 -15.35
C PHE A 795 -32.17 -13.30 -15.77
N VAL A 796 -31.47 -14.36 -16.22
CA VAL A 796 -32.10 -15.65 -16.56
C VAL A 796 -32.70 -16.38 -15.35
N LYS A 797 -32.28 -16.07 -14.12
CA LYS A 797 -32.74 -16.74 -12.89
C LYS A 797 -33.92 -16.04 -12.19
N GLY A 798 -34.23 -14.79 -12.55
CA GLY A 798 -35.12 -13.91 -11.80
C GLY A 798 -34.35 -13.06 -10.79
#